data_AF-A0A9Q4G7L8-F1
#
_entry.id   AF-A0A9Q4G7L8-F1
#
_cell.length_a   1.000
_cell.length_b   1.000
_cell.length_c   1.000
_cell.angle_alpha   90.00
_cell.angle_beta   90.00
_cell.angle_gamma   90.00
#
_symmetry.space_group_name_H-M   'P 1'
#
loop_
_entity.id
_entity.type
_entity.pdbx_description
1 polymer ?
#
loop_
_entity_poly.entity_id
_entity_poly.type
_entity_poly.pdbx_seq_one_letter_code
_entity_poly.pdbx_strand_id
1 'polypeptide(L)'
;MAERSFKESVRKYSDAASMFELAKLYSNENTISGRDRARDLVQRAIWKEPKNIEYRMLQASLAEKFGPSMAFDRYEKITEIDSTCARAWFNMGRIKEADFNEYHNSVFMEDAESPQLSYEKFAKEDMQEAEGYFRKALLYDPKNLDARLHLAFLFEDADLPEKAIPLLWEMCRIDSLNKDAHLYLGLIYYKTSKIKQSYEEYKKALRLMSYDEETDFTFNSVKKLLEPLLGEEYRKYSDGELREIIDLYWKVNDPLNLTEYNERLLEHYSRVAYANLRFTSKTDKTPGWKTDKGEVILRYGDPIRKLRLRPHINAGGRTTVMMKTDVWQYNGLSFGFTDDYMSGNYRFSVPSFGSRYISQYPGDSQWLMEYLRRVKYEDYAPKYDGPAFRLPYYIVQFKDLEKEGSTDIYVTYALDFPDSVVKNRKFTSAHNYGIFLTDRNYETVFGKKSNVAGLPEKSKITIPFDKDYYVNAVSAVASPDSGMLAFEVVRDIDSGVASNHKRFKVREFAPGEFSVSDLLLASGLSSGSLEGSVLKRKDISIIPNPLNTFSRAQNLYLYYEVYNLKLNKDQKTDFLQKITVSKVEDESALKKVFNAITGVLGLGGRKKEEVSLTSRYQTSQINAQVYVQLDMSEYEAGEYLVQTIIIDNQTQKESKAETLLHWK
;
A
#
# COMPACT_ATOMS: atom_id res chain seq x y z
N MET A 1 -48.34 10.06 -29.48
CA MET A 1 -49.61 10.70 -29.07
C MET A 1 -49.36 12.08 -28.45
N ALA A 2 -48.54 12.18 -27.39
CA ALA A 2 -48.19 13.46 -26.75
C ALA A 2 -47.65 14.54 -27.73
N GLU A 3 -46.71 14.18 -28.60
CA GLU A 3 -46.15 15.10 -29.60
C GLU A 3 -47.23 15.71 -30.52
N ARG A 4 -48.19 14.90 -30.98
CA ARG A 4 -49.29 15.37 -31.84
C ARG A 4 -50.18 16.36 -31.10
N SER A 5 -50.52 16.04 -29.84
CA SER A 5 -51.33 16.93 -28.98
C SER A 5 -50.63 18.27 -28.74
N PHE A 6 -49.34 18.28 -28.42
CA PHE A 6 -48.59 19.53 -28.23
C PHE A 6 -48.41 20.30 -29.53
N LYS A 7 -48.19 19.63 -30.68
CA LYS A 7 -48.17 20.30 -31.99
C LYS A 7 -49.49 21.00 -32.30
N GLU A 8 -50.61 20.35 -32.04
CA GLU A 8 -51.95 20.93 -32.22
C GLU A 8 -52.17 22.11 -31.25
N SER A 9 -51.75 21.97 -29.99
CA SER A 9 -51.82 23.05 -28.99
C SER A 9 -50.98 24.28 -29.40
N VAL A 10 -49.71 24.08 -29.76
CA VAL A 10 -48.82 25.16 -30.22
C VAL A 10 -49.37 25.86 -31.46
N ARG A 11 -49.99 25.12 -32.38
CA ARG A 11 -50.64 25.68 -33.57
C ARG A 11 -51.88 26.51 -33.23
N LYS A 12 -52.70 26.04 -32.29
CA LYS A 12 -54.00 26.63 -31.98
C LYS A 12 -53.91 27.80 -30.99
N TYR A 13 -53.01 27.71 -30.01
CA TYR A 13 -52.95 28.62 -28.87
C TYR A 13 -51.65 29.40 -28.78
N SER A 14 -50.57 28.93 -29.42
CA SER A 14 -49.25 29.58 -29.36
C SER A 14 -48.81 29.86 -27.91
N ASP A 15 -49.12 28.96 -26.97
CA ASP A 15 -48.78 29.12 -25.55
C ASP A 15 -47.36 28.62 -25.24
N ALA A 16 -46.71 29.23 -24.25
CA ALA A 16 -45.32 28.93 -23.91
C ALA A 16 -45.14 27.53 -23.31
N ALA A 17 -46.10 27.07 -22.50
CA ALA A 17 -46.07 25.77 -21.85
C ALA A 17 -46.09 24.61 -22.86
N SER A 18 -46.97 24.66 -23.87
CA SER A 18 -47.02 23.64 -24.92
C SER A 18 -45.76 23.66 -25.80
N MET A 19 -45.17 24.85 -26.05
CA MET A 19 -43.89 24.96 -26.76
C MET A 19 -42.77 24.30 -25.96
N PHE A 20 -42.72 24.53 -24.64
CA PHE A 20 -41.71 23.95 -23.76
C PHE A 20 -41.82 22.42 -23.67
N GLU A 21 -43.01 21.86 -23.49
CA GLU A 21 -43.18 20.41 -23.45
C GLU A 21 -42.86 19.75 -24.80
N LEU A 22 -43.21 20.39 -25.92
CA LEU A 22 -42.79 19.92 -27.24
C LEU A 22 -41.27 20.01 -27.42
N ALA A 23 -40.63 21.06 -26.91
CA ALA A 23 -39.18 21.21 -26.94
C ALA A 23 -38.48 20.09 -26.16
N LYS A 24 -38.99 19.70 -24.98
CA LYS A 24 -38.46 18.57 -24.20
C LYS A 24 -38.53 17.26 -24.99
N LEU A 25 -39.66 16.99 -25.65
CA LEU A 25 -39.82 15.80 -26.49
C LEU A 25 -38.76 15.76 -27.61
N TYR A 26 -38.59 16.87 -28.33
CA TYR A 26 -37.59 16.94 -29.40
C TYR A 26 -36.15 16.89 -28.90
N SER A 27 -35.86 17.46 -27.72
CA SER A 27 -34.55 17.34 -27.08
C SER A 27 -34.21 15.87 -26.79
N ASN A 28 -35.21 15.07 -26.39
CA ASN A 28 -35.03 13.66 -26.07
C ASN A 28 -34.86 12.75 -27.31
N GLU A 29 -35.21 13.22 -28.52
CA GLU A 29 -34.92 12.48 -29.76
C GLU A 29 -33.40 12.31 -29.98
N ASN A 30 -32.58 13.16 -29.35
CA ASN A 30 -31.12 13.14 -29.43
C ASN A 30 -30.56 13.24 -30.87
N THR A 31 -31.34 13.79 -31.81
CA THR A 31 -30.93 14.05 -33.20
C THR A 31 -30.58 15.53 -33.40
N ILE A 32 -29.81 15.86 -34.44
CA ILE A 32 -29.49 17.25 -34.80
C ILE A 32 -30.78 18.04 -35.08
N SER A 33 -31.71 17.46 -35.86
CA SER A 33 -33.01 18.06 -36.17
C SER A 33 -33.88 18.24 -34.94
N GLY A 34 -33.92 17.26 -34.03
CA GLY A 34 -34.65 17.37 -32.78
C GLY A 34 -34.12 18.50 -31.91
N ARG A 35 -32.79 18.61 -31.76
CA ARG A 35 -32.15 19.70 -30.99
C ARG A 35 -32.44 21.08 -31.58
N ASP A 36 -32.39 21.23 -32.90
CA ASP A 36 -32.69 22.50 -33.55
C ASP A 36 -34.16 22.90 -33.37
N ARG A 37 -35.10 21.95 -33.55
CA ARG A 37 -36.53 22.17 -33.28
C ARG A 37 -36.80 22.51 -31.81
N ALA A 38 -36.13 21.82 -30.88
CA ALA A 38 -36.23 22.10 -29.45
C ALA A 38 -35.74 23.52 -29.12
N ARG A 39 -34.63 23.94 -29.71
CA ARG A 39 -34.04 25.28 -29.54
C ARG A 39 -34.98 26.38 -30.03
N ASP A 40 -35.60 26.24 -31.20
CA ASP A 40 -36.58 27.21 -31.70
C ASP A 40 -37.77 27.35 -30.74
N LEU A 41 -38.35 26.21 -30.35
CA LEU A 41 -39.52 26.18 -29.49
C LEU A 41 -39.24 26.76 -28.10
N VAL A 42 -38.12 26.39 -27.48
CA VAL A 42 -37.76 26.94 -26.16
C VAL A 42 -37.45 28.43 -26.24
N GLN A 43 -36.83 28.90 -27.33
CA GLN A 43 -36.56 30.33 -27.51
C GLN A 43 -37.87 31.13 -27.64
N ARG A 44 -38.86 30.60 -28.35
CA ARG A 44 -40.19 31.21 -28.47
C ARG A 44 -40.98 31.18 -27.16
N ALA A 45 -40.85 30.11 -26.38
CA ALA A 45 -41.41 30.05 -25.03
C ALA A 45 -40.80 31.13 -24.12
N ILE A 46 -39.48 31.31 -24.16
CA ILE A 46 -38.78 32.37 -23.41
C ILE A 46 -39.19 33.77 -23.86
N TRP A 47 -39.43 34.01 -25.15
CA TRP A 47 -39.92 35.33 -25.59
C TRP A 47 -41.29 35.69 -24.99
N LYS A 48 -42.15 34.69 -24.75
CA LYS A 48 -43.45 34.88 -24.11
C LYS A 48 -43.33 35.01 -22.60
N GLU A 49 -42.48 34.20 -21.98
CA GLU A 49 -42.26 34.17 -20.53
C GLU A 49 -40.78 34.31 -20.18
N PRO A 50 -40.21 35.53 -20.26
CA PRO A 50 -38.76 35.73 -20.21
C PRO A 50 -38.15 35.48 -18.84
N LYS A 51 -38.93 35.39 -17.77
CA LYS A 51 -38.47 35.10 -16.41
C LYS A 51 -38.68 33.65 -15.99
N ASN A 52 -39.19 32.78 -16.88
CA ASN A 52 -39.44 31.39 -16.56
C ASN A 52 -38.12 30.60 -16.48
N ILE A 53 -37.78 30.12 -15.28
CA ILE A 53 -36.51 29.43 -15.00
C ILE A 53 -36.41 28.09 -15.71
N GLU A 54 -37.50 27.30 -15.77
CA GLU A 54 -37.48 25.97 -16.40
C GLU A 54 -37.21 26.07 -17.91
N TYR A 55 -37.77 27.08 -18.57
CA TYR A 55 -37.54 27.28 -20.01
C TYR A 55 -36.08 27.64 -20.28
N ARG A 56 -35.51 28.52 -19.46
CA ARG A 56 -34.10 28.91 -19.55
C ARG A 56 -33.16 27.78 -19.18
N MET A 57 -33.51 26.93 -18.22
CA MET A 57 -32.75 25.74 -17.86
C MET A 57 -32.66 24.76 -19.04
N LEU A 58 -33.77 24.52 -19.76
CA LEU A 58 -33.75 23.73 -20.98
C LEU A 58 -32.93 24.40 -22.10
N GLN A 59 -33.02 25.72 -22.23
CA GLN A 59 -32.18 26.45 -23.20
C GLN A 59 -30.68 26.29 -22.87
N ALA A 60 -30.30 26.41 -21.61
CA ALA A 60 -28.92 26.26 -21.16
C ALA A 60 -28.40 24.83 -21.38
N SER A 61 -29.21 23.79 -21.05
CA SER A 61 -28.81 22.39 -21.28
C SER A 61 -28.67 22.04 -22.76
N LEU A 62 -29.52 22.62 -23.63
CA LEU A 62 -29.36 22.50 -25.08
C LEU A 62 -28.09 23.20 -25.56
N ALA A 63 -27.74 24.36 -24.97
CA ALA A 63 -26.53 25.10 -25.31
C ALA A 63 -25.24 24.33 -24.95
N GLU A 64 -25.24 23.49 -23.90
CA GLU A 64 -24.09 22.63 -23.56
C GLU A 64 -23.65 21.73 -24.73
N LYS A 65 -24.57 21.37 -25.65
CA LYS A 65 -24.24 20.56 -26.83
C LYS A 65 -23.54 21.34 -27.94
N PHE A 66 -23.53 22.67 -27.87
CA PHE A 66 -22.91 23.55 -28.85
C PHE A 66 -21.61 24.17 -28.34
N GLY A 67 -21.55 24.52 -27.05
CA GLY A 67 -20.33 25.04 -26.44
C GLY A 67 -20.51 25.37 -24.95
N PRO A 68 -19.50 25.08 -24.10
CA PRO A 68 -19.56 25.38 -22.67
C PRO A 68 -19.78 26.86 -22.36
N SER A 69 -19.11 27.77 -23.06
CA SER A 69 -19.29 29.22 -22.88
C SER A 69 -20.72 29.68 -23.18
N MET A 70 -21.34 29.16 -24.26
CA MET A 70 -22.73 29.50 -24.56
C MET A 70 -23.69 29.01 -23.47
N ALA A 71 -23.44 27.84 -22.90
CA ALA A 71 -24.24 27.33 -21.80
C ALA A 71 -24.05 28.16 -20.53
N PHE A 72 -22.80 28.55 -20.24
CA PHE A 72 -22.45 29.39 -19.10
C PHE A 72 -23.23 30.71 -19.11
N ASP A 73 -23.21 31.45 -20.22
CA ASP A 73 -23.97 32.70 -20.37
C ASP A 73 -25.48 32.52 -20.14
N ARG A 74 -26.01 31.33 -20.45
CA ARG A 74 -27.44 31.03 -20.25
C ARG A 74 -27.73 30.67 -18.79
N TYR A 75 -26.84 29.96 -18.12
CA TYR A 75 -26.93 29.73 -16.67
C TYR A 75 -26.74 31.00 -15.86
N GLU A 76 -25.82 31.88 -16.25
CA GLU A 76 -25.61 33.18 -15.61
C GLU A 76 -26.91 34.00 -15.64
N LYS A 77 -27.57 34.12 -16.80
CA LYS A 77 -28.89 34.77 -16.93
C LYS A 77 -29.97 34.17 -16.02
N ILE A 78 -29.89 32.89 -15.69
CA ILE A 78 -30.82 32.26 -14.75
C ILE A 78 -30.55 32.78 -13.35
N THR A 79 -29.28 32.89 -12.95
CA THR A 79 -28.89 33.43 -11.64
C THR A 79 -29.17 34.93 -11.48
N GLU A 80 -29.19 35.68 -12.59
CA GLU A 80 -29.64 37.09 -12.60
C GLU A 80 -31.14 37.24 -12.32
N ILE A 81 -31.95 36.26 -12.76
CA ILE A 81 -33.40 36.26 -12.56
C ILE A 81 -33.76 35.67 -11.20
N ASP A 82 -33.11 34.57 -10.84
CA ASP A 82 -33.27 33.87 -9.57
C ASP A 82 -31.89 33.47 -9.03
N SER A 83 -31.35 34.29 -8.14
CA SER A 83 -30.06 34.04 -7.50
C SER A 83 -30.06 32.82 -6.59
N THR A 84 -31.24 32.28 -6.24
CA THR A 84 -31.38 31.09 -5.38
C THR A 84 -31.44 29.78 -6.17
N CYS A 85 -31.37 29.83 -7.50
CA CYS A 85 -31.41 28.66 -8.36
C CYS A 85 -30.12 27.81 -8.23
N ALA A 86 -30.10 26.90 -7.25
CA ALA A 86 -28.95 26.02 -6.98
C ALA A 86 -28.49 25.22 -8.21
N ARG A 87 -29.44 24.78 -9.05
CA ARG A 87 -29.15 24.02 -10.28
C ARG A 87 -28.36 24.84 -11.31
N ALA A 88 -28.59 26.15 -11.41
CA ALA A 88 -27.81 27.02 -12.30
C ALA A 88 -26.37 27.18 -11.80
N TRP A 89 -26.20 27.48 -10.50
CA TRP A 89 -24.88 27.56 -9.86
C TRP A 89 -24.09 26.26 -10.01
N PHE A 90 -24.73 25.11 -9.78
CA PHE A 90 -24.09 23.80 -9.94
C PHE A 90 -23.56 23.58 -11.37
N ASN A 91 -24.36 23.90 -12.40
CA ASN A 91 -23.92 23.72 -13.79
C ASN A 91 -22.82 24.70 -14.20
N MET A 92 -22.84 25.94 -13.69
CA MET A 92 -21.71 26.87 -13.86
C MET A 92 -20.43 26.33 -13.22
N GLY A 93 -20.55 25.75 -12.02
CA GLY A 93 -19.43 25.07 -11.35
C GLY A 93 -18.86 23.90 -12.16
N ARG A 94 -19.73 23.04 -12.72
CA ARG A 94 -19.32 21.91 -13.59
C ARG A 94 -18.57 22.37 -14.84
N ILE A 95 -18.98 23.49 -15.46
CA ILE A 95 -18.30 24.05 -16.62
C ILE A 95 -16.89 24.49 -16.23
N LYS A 96 -16.76 25.21 -15.11
CA LYS A 96 -15.46 25.69 -14.62
C LYS A 96 -14.55 24.60 -14.09
N GLU A 97 -15.10 23.56 -13.48
CA GLU A 97 -14.36 22.34 -13.15
C GLU A 97 -13.79 21.66 -14.40
N ALA A 98 -14.54 21.64 -15.51
CA ALA A 98 -14.06 21.10 -16.78
C ALA A 98 -12.94 21.97 -17.40
N ASP A 99 -13.05 23.30 -17.30
CA ASP A 99 -12.01 24.23 -17.74
C ASP A 99 -10.74 24.08 -16.89
N PHE A 100 -10.85 24.01 -15.56
CA PHE A 100 -9.74 23.68 -14.67
C PHE A 100 -9.04 22.39 -15.11
N ASN A 101 -9.81 21.31 -15.30
CA ASN A 101 -9.27 20.03 -15.74
C ASN A 101 -8.64 20.07 -17.14
N GLU A 102 -9.03 21.02 -18.00
CA GLU A 102 -8.44 21.22 -19.33
C GLU A 102 -7.12 21.98 -19.27
N TYR A 103 -6.94 22.88 -18.31
CA TYR A 103 -5.73 23.70 -18.20
C TYR A 103 -4.71 23.17 -17.21
N HIS A 104 -5.16 22.50 -16.15
CA HIS A 104 -4.29 21.99 -15.11
C HIS A 104 -3.36 20.92 -15.67
N ASN A 105 -2.06 21.08 -15.43
CA ASN A 105 -0.99 20.23 -15.99
C ASN A 105 -0.96 20.14 -17.53
N SER A 106 -1.59 21.07 -18.24
CA SER A 106 -1.55 21.10 -19.70
C SER A 106 -0.30 21.77 -20.24
N VAL A 107 0.28 21.17 -21.29
CA VAL A 107 1.46 21.66 -22.01
C VAL A 107 1.27 21.58 -23.52
N PHE A 108 2.08 22.33 -24.27
CA PHE A 108 2.20 22.22 -25.73
C PHE A 108 3.44 21.37 -26.08
N MET A 109 3.32 20.44 -27.02
CA MET A 109 4.30 19.37 -27.29
C MET A 109 5.71 19.85 -27.66
N GLU A 110 5.84 21.03 -28.27
CA GLU A 110 7.13 21.59 -28.67
C GLU A 110 8.03 21.99 -27.48
N ASP A 111 7.51 21.99 -26.25
CA ASP A 111 8.24 22.49 -25.07
C ASP A 111 7.93 21.66 -23.79
N ALA A 112 7.90 20.33 -23.91
CA ALA A 112 7.52 19.42 -22.81
C ALA A 112 8.45 19.48 -21.58
N GLU A 113 9.71 19.90 -21.76
CA GLU A 113 10.72 20.01 -20.69
C GLU A 113 11.02 21.47 -20.26
N SER A 114 10.44 22.48 -20.91
CA SER A 114 10.59 23.91 -20.54
C SER A 114 9.38 24.75 -20.96
N PRO A 115 8.18 24.54 -20.38
CA PRO A 115 6.96 25.18 -20.87
C PRO A 115 7.03 26.71 -20.71
N GLN A 116 7.37 27.42 -21.78
CA GLN A 116 7.32 28.89 -21.83
C GLN A 116 5.88 29.41 -21.67
N LEU A 117 4.88 28.55 -21.88
CA LEU A 117 3.44 28.80 -21.70
C LEU A 117 2.81 27.72 -20.82
N SER A 118 2.77 27.97 -19.51
CA SER A 118 1.95 27.19 -18.57
C SER A 118 0.54 27.77 -18.50
N TYR A 119 -0.49 26.92 -18.59
CA TYR A 119 -1.90 27.32 -18.41
C TYR A 119 -2.34 27.31 -16.94
N GLU A 120 -1.42 27.06 -16.01
CA GLU A 120 -1.72 26.87 -14.60
C GLU A 120 -2.35 28.10 -13.95
N LYS A 121 -2.07 29.30 -14.46
CA LYS A 121 -2.75 30.52 -14.01
C LYS A 121 -4.25 30.45 -14.30
N PHE A 122 -4.63 30.10 -15.52
CA PHE A 122 -6.04 29.95 -15.92
C PHE A 122 -6.70 28.81 -15.13
N ALA A 123 -5.99 27.69 -14.98
CA ALA A 123 -6.46 26.57 -14.17
C ALA A 123 -6.81 27.02 -12.74
N LYS A 124 -5.94 27.79 -12.08
CA LYS A 124 -6.19 28.30 -10.73
C LYS A 124 -7.39 29.25 -10.66
N GLU A 125 -7.57 30.10 -11.67
CA GLU A 125 -8.74 30.99 -11.78
C GLU A 125 -10.03 30.17 -11.92
N ASP A 126 -10.06 29.22 -12.87
CA ASP A 126 -11.22 28.35 -13.11
C ASP A 126 -11.53 27.45 -11.90
N MET A 127 -10.51 26.97 -11.17
CA MET A 127 -10.68 26.23 -9.92
C MET A 127 -11.39 27.07 -8.85
N GLN A 128 -10.99 28.32 -8.66
CA GLN A 128 -11.60 29.22 -7.68
C GLN A 128 -13.04 29.56 -8.04
N GLU A 129 -13.31 29.79 -9.32
CA GLU A 129 -14.68 30.02 -9.80
C GLU A 129 -15.55 28.77 -9.61
N ALA A 130 -15.05 27.58 -9.96
CA ALA A 130 -15.75 26.32 -9.76
C ALA A 130 -16.10 26.10 -8.28
N GLU A 131 -15.13 26.26 -7.37
CA GLU A 131 -15.35 26.18 -5.92
C GLU A 131 -16.43 27.18 -5.47
N GLY A 132 -16.34 28.43 -5.91
CA GLY A 132 -17.31 29.48 -5.59
C GLY A 132 -18.73 29.14 -6.04
N TYR A 133 -18.88 28.60 -7.25
CA TYR A 133 -20.18 28.20 -7.79
C TYR A 133 -20.75 26.96 -7.08
N PHE A 134 -19.93 25.94 -6.80
CA PHE A 134 -20.40 24.78 -6.02
C PHE A 134 -20.81 25.17 -4.60
N ARG A 135 -20.06 26.07 -3.95
CA ARG A 135 -20.44 26.59 -2.62
C ARG A 135 -21.76 27.36 -2.66
N LYS A 136 -22.02 28.16 -3.70
CA LYS A 136 -23.33 28.81 -3.91
C LYS A 136 -24.44 27.79 -4.14
N ALA A 137 -24.20 26.75 -4.93
CA ALA A 137 -25.17 25.67 -5.12
C ALA A 137 -25.53 25.01 -3.78
N LEU A 138 -24.53 24.70 -2.94
CA LEU A 138 -24.72 24.12 -1.61
C LEU A 138 -25.32 25.08 -0.58
N LEU A 139 -25.16 26.39 -0.76
CA LEU A 139 -25.82 27.40 0.06
C LEU A 139 -27.34 27.37 -0.14
N TYR A 140 -27.80 27.27 -1.39
CA TYR A 140 -29.22 27.30 -1.73
C TYR A 140 -29.88 25.92 -1.73
N ASP A 141 -29.11 24.85 -1.97
CA ASP A 141 -29.54 23.47 -1.78
C ASP A 141 -28.50 22.69 -0.94
N PRO A 142 -28.61 22.79 0.40
CA PRO A 142 -27.71 22.08 1.31
C PRO A 142 -27.84 20.56 1.25
N LYS A 143 -28.76 19.96 0.50
CA LYS A 143 -28.86 18.49 0.36
C LYS A 143 -28.36 18.00 -0.99
N ASN A 144 -27.84 18.90 -1.83
CA ASN A 144 -27.32 18.56 -3.14
C ASN A 144 -26.10 17.63 -3.02
N LEU A 145 -26.26 16.35 -3.38
CA LEU A 145 -25.18 15.37 -3.35
C LEU A 145 -24.23 15.55 -4.53
N ASP A 146 -24.74 15.91 -5.72
CA ASP A 146 -23.92 16.11 -6.91
C ASP A 146 -22.94 17.28 -6.73
N ALA A 147 -23.41 18.42 -6.20
CA ALA A 147 -22.55 19.58 -5.94
C ALA A 147 -21.46 19.28 -4.90
N ARG A 148 -21.74 18.43 -3.89
CA ARG A 148 -20.73 17.96 -2.94
C ARG A 148 -19.71 17.05 -3.61
N LEU A 149 -20.18 16.10 -4.42
CA LEU A 149 -19.34 15.14 -5.12
C LEU A 149 -18.37 15.84 -6.07
N HIS A 150 -18.88 16.77 -6.89
CA HIS A 150 -18.07 17.56 -7.80
C HIS A 150 -17.08 18.47 -7.07
N LEU A 151 -17.49 19.10 -5.96
CA LEU A 151 -16.55 19.88 -5.14
C LEU A 151 -15.46 19.00 -4.51
N ALA A 152 -15.78 17.75 -4.14
CA ALA A 152 -14.80 16.78 -3.68
C ALA A 152 -13.83 16.36 -4.80
N PHE A 153 -14.33 16.08 -6.02
CA PHE A 153 -13.48 15.81 -7.20
C PHE A 153 -12.54 16.97 -7.51
N LEU A 154 -13.05 18.21 -7.47
CA LEU A 154 -12.25 19.41 -7.68
C LEU A 154 -11.10 19.52 -6.67
N PHE A 155 -11.36 19.24 -5.38
CA PHE A 155 -10.31 19.26 -4.35
C PHE A 155 -9.30 18.12 -4.51
N GLU A 156 -9.74 16.93 -4.91
CA GLU A 156 -8.82 15.83 -5.22
C GLU A 156 -7.92 16.16 -6.42
N ASP A 157 -8.48 16.72 -7.50
CA ASP A 157 -7.74 17.09 -8.70
C ASP A 157 -6.77 18.25 -8.49
N ALA A 158 -7.07 19.13 -7.54
CA ALA A 158 -6.21 20.23 -7.13
C ALA A 158 -5.15 19.83 -6.08
N ASP A 159 -4.95 18.53 -5.82
CA ASP A 159 -4.01 18.00 -4.83
C ASP A 159 -4.28 18.49 -3.40
N LEU A 160 -5.57 18.62 -3.05
CA LEU A 160 -6.08 19.01 -1.72
C LEU A 160 -7.09 18.00 -1.16
N PRO A 161 -6.79 16.68 -1.13
CA PRO A 161 -7.76 15.64 -0.80
C PRO A 161 -8.36 15.77 0.61
N GLU A 162 -7.67 16.38 1.57
CA GLU A 162 -8.18 16.58 2.93
C GLU A 162 -9.45 17.43 2.97
N LYS A 163 -9.60 18.39 2.03
CA LYS A 163 -10.79 19.24 1.94
C LYS A 163 -12.03 18.48 1.47
N ALA A 164 -11.86 17.32 0.82
CA ALA A 164 -12.97 16.49 0.36
C ALA A 164 -13.63 15.69 1.50
N ILE A 165 -12.88 15.36 2.56
CA ILE A 165 -13.37 14.56 3.71
C ILE A 165 -14.68 15.11 4.31
N PRO A 166 -14.79 16.39 4.72
CA PRO A 166 -16.03 16.90 5.32
C PRO A 166 -17.22 16.90 4.34
N LEU A 167 -16.97 17.05 3.04
CA LEU A 167 -18.01 17.02 2.01
C LEU A 167 -18.58 15.61 1.86
N LEU A 168 -17.69 14.62 1.76
CA LEU A 168 -18.05 13.21 1.60
C LEU A 168 -18.67 12.63 2.87
N TRP A 169 -18.18 13.03 4.05
CA TRP A 169 -18.81 12.67 5.32
C TRP A 169 -20.26 13.18 5.39
N GLU A 170 -20.50 14.42 4.97
CA GLU A 170 -21.87 14.96 4.87
C GLU A 170 -22.72 14.22 3.83
N MET A 171 -22.14 13.78 2.70
CA MET A 171 -22.87 12.93 1.75
C MET A 171 -23.34 11.63 2.41
N CYS A 172 -22.46 10.93 3.14
CA CYS A 172 -22.82 9.72 3.88
C CYS A 172 -23.84 9.98 5.00
N ARG A 173 -23.87 11.20 5.57
CA ARG A 173 -24.88 11.58 6.58
C ARG A 173 -26.25 11.87 5.96
N ILE A 174 -26.28 12.50 4.79
CA ILE A 174 -27.52 12.81 4.06
C ILE A 174 -28.14 11.53 3.50
N ASP A 175 -27.31 10.66 2.92
CA ASP A 175 -27.72 9.37 2.38
C ASP A 175 -26.75 8.28 2.83
N SER A 176 -27.12 7.59 3.91
CA SER A 176 -26.31 6.52 4.50
C SER A 176 -26.29 5.23 3.68
N LEU A 177 -27.09 5.13 2.62
CA LEU A 177 -27.12 3.98 1.71
C LEU A 177 -26.36 4.27 0.40
N ASN A 178 -25.75 5.46 0.29
CA ASN A 178 -24.96 5.83 -0.86
C ASN A 178 -23.60 5.15 -0.86
N LYS A 179 -23.51 4.00 -1.53
CA LYS A 179 -22.26 3.23 -1.67
C LYS A 179 -21.13 4.04 -2.33
N ASP A 180 -21.45 4.92 -3.29
CA ASP A 180 -20.44 5.72 -4.00
C ASP A 180 -19.82 6.78 -3.09
N ALA A 181 -20.62 7.36 -2.18
CA ALA A 181 -20.12 8.26 -1.14
C ALA A 181 -19.17 7.54 -0.17
N HIS A 182 -19.53 6.33 0.27
CA HIS A 182 -18.66 5.49 1.10
C HIS A 182 -17.37 5.08 0.36
N LEU A 183 -17.46 4.66 -0.91
CA LEU A 183 -16.30 4.35 -1.74
C LEU A 183 -15.34 5.53 -1.85
N TYR A 184 -15.89 6.72 -2.14
CA TYR A 184 -15.05 7.88 -2.34
C TYR A 184 -14.45 8.37 -1.03
N LEU A 185 -15.20 8.34 0.07
CA LEU A 185 -14.66 8.65 1.40
C LEU A 185 -13.54 7.68 1.79
N GLY A 186 -13.71 6.38 1.51
CA GLY A 186 -12.67 5.36 1.69
C GLY A 186 -11.39 5.67 0.89
N LEU A 187 -11.55 6.10 -0.36
CA LEU A 187 -10.43 6.51 -1.22
C LEU A 187 -9.71 7.74 -0.68
N ILE A 188 -10.44 8.78 -0.28
CA ILE A 188 -9.84 10.00 0.27
C ILE A 188 -9.14 9.70 1.61
N TYR A 189 -9.70 8.83 2.46
CA TYR A 189 -9.00 8.38 3.66
C TYR A 189 -7.72 7.62 3.33
N TYR A 190 -7.72 6.75 2.32
CA TYR A 190 -6.50 6.08 1.86
C TYR A 190 -5.45 7.09 1.38
N LYS A 191 -5.84 8.06 0.54
CA LYS A 191 -4.94 9.11 0.02
C LYS A 191 -4.34 9.97 1.14
N THR A 192 -5.12 10.24 2.20
CA THR A 192 -4.69 11.00 3.38
C THR A 192 -4.06 10.17 4.50
N SER A 193 -3.65 8.93 4.21
CA SER A 193 -2.96 8.01 5.14
C SER A 193 -3.77 7.63 6.39
N LYS A 194 -5.10 7.67 6.29
CA LYS A 194 -6.06 7.25 7.32
C LYS A 194 -6.56 5.84 6.99
N ILE A 195 -5.66 4.86 7.04
CA ILE A 195 -5.88 3.51 6.50
C ILE A 195 -6.98 2.78 7.27
N LYS A 196 -7.01 2.90 8.61
CA LYS A 196 -8.11 2.32 9.41
C LYS A 196 -9.48 2.89 9.02
N GLN A 197 -9.60 4.20 8.86
CA GLN A 197 -10.87 4.80 8.41
C GLN A 197 -11.22 4.38 6.98
N SER A 198 -10.23 4.25 6.11
CA SER A 198 -10.42 3.76 4.74
C SER A 198 -11.04 2.36 4.72
N TYR A 199 -10.51 1.43 5.52
CA TYR A 199 -11.06 0.09 5.68
C TYR A 199 -12.53 0.08 6.10
N GLU A 200 -12.89 0.86 7.11
CA GLU A 200 -14.26 0.92 7.61
C GLU A 200 -15.25 1.44 6.55
N GLU A 201 -14.84 2.43 5.75
CA GLU A 201 -15.68 2.96 4.68
C GLU A 201 -15.80 2.00 3.48
N TYR A 202 -14.72 1.32 3.10
CA TYR A 202 -14.79 0.28 2.07
C TYR A 202 -15.68 -0.88 2.50
N LYS A 203 -15.57 -1.32 3.75
CA LYS A 203 -16.44 -2.36 4.32
C LYS A 203 -17.91 -1.99 4.27
N LYS A 204 -18.26 -0.72 4.53
CA LYS A 204 -19.64 -0.22 4.36
C LYS A 204 -20.05 -0.19 2.89
N ALA A 205 -19.20 0.33 2.01
CA ALA A 205 -19.47 0.40 0.58
C ALA A 205 -19.77 -0.99 -0.01
N LEU A 206 -18.93 -1.98 0.28
CA LEU A 206 -19.10 -3.36 -0.20
C LEU A 206 -20.42 -3.97 0.27
N ARG A 207 -20.83 -3.75 1.52
CA ARG A 207 -22.13 -4.23 2.04
C ARG A 207 -23.35 -3.60 1.35
N LEU A 208 -23.18 -2.43 0.74
CA LEU A 208 -24.23 -1.69 0.04
C LEU A 208 -24.24 -1.94 -1.47
N MET A 209 -23.24 -2.65 -2.01
CA MET A 209 -23.17 -3.04 -3.42
C MET A 209 -24.15 -4.15 -3.74
N SER A 210 -24.59 -4.23 -5.01
CA SER A 210 -25.21 -5.44 -5.51
C SER A 210 -24.16 -6.57 -5.63
N TYR A 211 -24.62 -7.81 -5.70
CA TYR A 211 -23.73 -8.97 -5.87
C TYR A 211 -22.81 -8.84 -7.10
N ASP A 212 -23.33 -8.32 -8.21
CA ASP A 212 -22.57 -8.15 -9.45
C ASP A 212 -21.53 -7.03 -9.32
N GLU A 213 -21.89 -5.93 -8.66
CA GLU A 213 -20.96 -4.82 -8.39
C GLU A 213 -19.84 -5.23 -7.45
N GLU A 214 -20.18 -5.93 -6.36
CA GLU A 214 -19.20 -6.49 -5.42
C GLU A 214 -18.28 -7.47 -6.13
N THR A 215 -18.83 -8.38 -6.96
CA THR A 215 -18.04 -9.36 -7.72
C THR A 215 -17.11 -8.66 -8.73
N ASP A 216 -17.58 -7.63 -9.42
CA ASP A 216 -16.73 -6.84 -10.32
C ASP A 216 -15.60 -6.13 -9.53
N PHE A 217 -15.92 -5.62 -8.34
CA PHE A 217 -14.99 -4.87 -7.50
C PHE A 217 -13.94 -5.75 -6.81
N THR A 218 -14.33 -6.89 -6.23
CA THR A 218 -13.48 -7.72 -5.36
C THR A 218 -12.89 -8.95 -6.05
N PHE A 219 -13.51 -9.44 -7.12
CA PHE A 219 -13.06 -10.66 -7.82
C PHE A 219 -12.60 -10.36 -9.24
N ASN A 220 -13.45 -9.79 -10.12
CA ASN A 220 -13.08 -9.63 -11.53
C ASN A 220 -11.96 -8.61 -11.74
N SER A 221 -11.89 -7.56 -10.92
CA SER A 221 -10.79 -6.58 -10.95
C SER A 221 -9.44 -7.24 -10.61
N VAL A 222 -9.42 -8.17 -9.65
CA VAL A 222 -8.24 -8.92 -9.20
C VAL A 222 -7.88 -9.99 -10.22
N LYS A 223 -8.90 -10.65 -10.76
CA LYS A 223 -8.75 -11.60 -11.85
C LYS A 223 -8.01 -10.99 -13.04
N LYS A 224 -8.35 -9.75 -13.43
CA LYS A 224 -7.64 -9.00 -14.47
C LYS A 224 -6.18 -8.69 -14.10
N LEU A 225 -5.91 -8.43 -12.82
CA LEU A 225 -4.55 -8.21 -12.31
C LEU A 225 -3.69 -9.48 -12.40
N LEU A 226 -4.25 -10.63 -11.98
CA LEU A 226 -3.56 -11.92 -11.85
C LEU A 226 -3.54 -12.77 -13.12
N GLU A 227 -4.43 -12.56 -14.08
CA GLU A 227 -4.47 -13.33 -15.34
C GLU A 227 -3.08 -13.45 -16.00
N PRO A 228 -2.27 -12.38 -16.14
CA PRO A 228 -0.93 -12.50 -16.71
C PRO A 228 0.05 -13.32 -15.87
N LEU A 229 -0.10 -13.33 -14.54
CA LEU A 229 0.73 -14.10 -13.60
C LEU A 229 0.45 -15.60 -13.74
N LEU A 230 -0.82 -15.96 -13.93
CA LEU A 230 -1.27 -17.34 -14.09
C LEU A 230 -1.05 -17.90 -15.51
N GLY A 231 -0.84 -17.02 -16.50
CA GLY A 231 -0.45 -17.40 -17.86
C GLY A 231 -1.48 -18.31 -18.53
N GLU A 232 -1.02 -19.38 -19.20
CA GLU A 232 -1.92 -20.33 -19.89
C GLU A 232 -2.75 -21.18 -18.92
N GLU A 233 -2.28 -21.40 -17.68
CA GLU A 233 -3.01 -22.18 -16.66
C GLU A 233 -4.30 -21.47 -16.23
N TYR A 234 -4.32 -20.14 -16.31
CA TYR A 234 -5.48 -19.32 -15.98
C TYR A 234 -6.79 -19.84 -16.62
N ARG A 235 -6.72 -20.28 -17.89
CA ARG A 235 -7.88 -20.77 -18.65
C ARG A 235 -8.42 -22.12 -18.16
N LYS A 236 -7.68 -22.84 -17.34
CA LYS A 236 -8.06 -24.16 -16.82
C LYS A 236 -8.82 -24.07 -15.50
N TYR A 237 -8.63 -22.99 -14.75
CA TYR A 237 -9.29 -22.81 -13.46
C TYR A 237 -10.74 -22.38 -13.61
N SER A 238 -11.61 -22.99 -12.83
CA SER A 238 -12.97 -22.52 -12.58
C SER A 238 -12.97 -21.24 -11.73
N ASP A 239 -14.08 -20.50 -11.74
CA ASP A 239 -14.24 -19.31 -10.91
C ASP A 239 -14.15 -19.61 -9.39
N GLY A 240 -14.42 -20.87 -8.99
CA GLY A 240 -14.23 -21.34 -7.61
C GLY A 240 -12.76 -21.48 -7.26
N GLU A 241 -11.98 -22.17 -8.09
CA GLU A 241 -10.52 -22.30 -7.91
C GLU A 241 -9.82 -20.94 -7.96
N LEU A 242 -10.27 -20.04 -8.84
CA LEU A 242 -9.73 -18.67 -8.91
C LEU A 242 -10.02 -17.86 -7.64
N ARG A 243 -11.12 -18.12 -6.93
CA ARG A 243 -11.39 -17.47 -5.63
C ARG A 243 -10.40 -17.92 -4.59
N GLU A 244 -10.13 -19.22 -4.50
CA GLU A 244 -9.13 -19.77 -3.58
C GLU A 244 -7.72 -19.21 -3.87
N ILE A 245 -7.37 -19.10 -5.16
CA ILE A 245 -6.10 -18.49 -5.59
C ILE A 245 -6.04 -17.01 -5.19
N ILE A 246 -7.12 -16.26 -5.36
CA ILE A 246 -7.20 -14.83 -4.99
C ILE A 246 -7.12 -14.65 -3.47
N ASP A 247 -7.82 -15.48 -2.69
CA ASP A 247 -7.77 -15.44 -1.23
C ASP A 247 -6.35 -15.73 -0.73
N LEU A 248 -5.68 -16.73 -1.31
CA LEU A 248 -4.28 -17.02 -1.02
C LEU A 248 -3.37 -15.86 -1.45
N TYR A 249 -3.60 -15.25 -2.61
CA TYR A 249 -2.82 -14.11 -3.09
C TYR A 249 -2.86 -12.96 -2.07
N TRP A 250 -4.04 -12.61 -1.55
CA TRP A 250 -4.13 -11.56 -0.53
C TRP A 250 -3.46 -11.97 0.78
N LYS A 251 -3.68 -13.21 1.26
CA LYS A 251 -3.03 -13.73 2.48
C LYS A 251 -1.50 -13.67 2.41
N VAL A 252 -0.93 -14.06 1.27
CA VAL A 252 0.52 -14.06 1.03
C VAL A 252 1.08 -12.64 0.93
N ASN A 253 0.31 -11.70 0.40
CA ASN A 253 0.73 -10.32 0.19
C ASN A 253 0.24 -9.37 1.28
N ASP A 254 -0.19 -9.88 2.43
CA ASP A 254 -0.50 -9.07 3.61
C ASP A 254 0.79 -8.50 4.22
N PRO A 255 1.01 -7.18 4.15
CA PRO A 255 2.26 -6.61 4.62
C PRO A 255 2.27 -6.39 6.14
N LEU A 256 1.15 -6.51 6.85
CA LEU A 256 1.06 -6.27 8.29
C LEU A 256 -0.07 -7.09 8.93
N ASN A 257 0.28 -8.28 9.40
CA ASN A 257 -0.66 -9.18 10.10
C ASN A 257 -1.19 -8.61 11.42
N LEU A 258 -0.56 -7.57 11.98
CA LEU A 258 -1.00 -6.89 13.19
C LEU A 258 -2.37 -6.21 13.07
N THR A 259 -2.71 -5.68 11.90
CA THR A 259 -3.99 -5.01 11.66
C THR A 259 -5.13 -6.01 11.49
N GLU A 260 -6.37 -5.50 11.43
CA GLU A 260 -7.58 -6.29 11.17
C GLU A 260 -7.93 -6.35 9.68
N TYR A 261 -7.12 -5.70 8.85
CA TYR A 261 -7.35 -5.46 7.44
C TYR A 261 -6.04 -5.66 6.68
N ASN A 262 -6.13 -6.05 5.41
CA ASN A 262 -4.94 -6.26 4.59
C ASN A 262 -4.64 -4.97 3.80
N GLU A 263 -3.50 -4.33 4.04
CA GLU A 263 -3.17 -3.03 3.41
C GLU A 263 -3.01 -3.17 1.89
N ARG A 264 -2.53 -4.32 1.41
CA ARG A 264 -2.40 -4.58 -0.03
C ARG A 264 -3.77 -4.68 -0.69
N LEU A 265 -4.73 -5.35 -0.06
CA LEU A 265 -6.12 -5.44 -0.53
C LEU A 265 -6.80 -4.06 -0.53
N LEU A 266 -6.63 -3.28 0.54
CA LEU A 266 -7.19 -1.93 0.65
C LEU A 266 -6.65 -0.98 -0.42
N GLU A 267 -5.37 -1.11 -0.72
CA GLU A 267 -4.75 -0.35 -1.79
C GLU A 267 -5.36 -0.71 -3.16
N HIS A 268 -5.60 -2.00 -3.42
CA HIS A 268 -6.30 -2.44 -4.62
C HIS A 268 -7.73 -1.89 -4.69
N TYR A 269 -8.48 -1.93 -3.58
CA TYR A 269 -9.81 -1.31 -3.49
C TYR A 269 -9.76 0.19 -3.81
N SER A 270 -8.71 0.88 -3.36
CA SER A 270 -8.49 2.29 -3.66
C SER A 270 -8.26 2.53 -5.16
N ARG A 271 -7.50 1.67 -5.83
CA ARG A 271 -7.29 1.72 -7.28
C ARG A 271 -8.59 1.49 -8.06
N VAL A 272 -9.37 0.47 -7.68
CA VAL A 272 -10.66 0.17 -8.32
C VAL A 272 -11.65 1.31 -8.12
N ALA A 273 -11.75 1.84 -6.90
CA ALA A 273 -12.62 2.96 -6.57
C ALA A 273 -12.26 4.20 -7.38
N TYR A 274 -10.97 4.59 -7.41
CA TYR A 274 -10.52 5.72 -8.23
C TYR A 274 -10.81 5.48 -9.72
N ALA A 275 -10.48 4.31 -10.24
CA ALA A 275 -10.74 4.00 -11.65
C ALA A 275 -12.23 4.13 -12.00
N ASN A 276 -13.13 3.55 -11.19
CA ASN A 276 -14.57 3.61 -11.43
C ASN A 276 -15.14 5.02 -11.29
N LEU A 277 -14.73 5.77 -10.27
CA LEU A 277 -15.20 7.15 -10.07
C LEU A 277 -14.75 8.07 -11.21
N ARG A 278 -13.54 7.88 -11.73
CA ARG A 278 -12.91 8.84 -12.66
C ARG A 278 -12.98 8.45 -14.13
N PHE A 279 -12.98 7.16 -14.44
CA PHE A 279 -12.82 6.67 -15.82
C PHE A 279 -14.02 5.87 -16.33
N THR A 280 -15.10 5.73 -15.56
CA THR A 280 -16.31 5.08 -16.09
C THR A 280 -16.83 5.85 -17.30
N SER A 281 -16.99 5.14 -18.41
CA SER A 281 -17.43 5.73 -19.67
C SER A 281 -18.85 6.25 -19.55
N LYS A 282 -19.05 7.53 -19.90
CA LYS A 282 -20.39 8.15 -19.85
C LYS A 282 -21.33 7.60 -20.94
N THR A 283 -20.76 7.14 -22.06
CA THR A 283 -21.47 6.75 -23.29
C THR A 283 -21.97 5.31 -23.25
N ASP A 284 -21.08 4.35 -23.04
CA ASP A 284 -21.38 2.91 -23.07
C ASP A 284 -21.42 2.27 -21.67
N LYS A 285 -21.21 3.07 -20.61
CA LYS A 285 -21.22 2.63 -19.22
C LYS A 285 -20.15 1.59 -18.87
N THR A 286 -19.08 1.49 -19.67
CA THR A 286 -17.93 0.65 -19.34
C THR A 286 -17.35 1.08 -17.99
N PRO A 287 -17.27 0.18 -16.98
CA PRO A 287 -16.65 0.46 -15.70
C PRO A 287 -15.22 0.96 -15.85
N GLY A 288 -14.85 1.96 -15.08
CA GLY A 288 -13.56 2.62 -15.20
C GLY A 288 -12.37 1.66 -15.06
N TRP A 289 -12.45 0.67 -14.18
CA TRP A 289 -11.41 -0.37 -14.01
C TRP A 289 -11.15 -1.22 -15.28
N LYS A 290 -12.13 -1.29 -16.20
CA LYS A 290 -12.00 -1.99 -17.50
C LYS A 290 -11.34 -1.13 -18.58
N THR A 291 -11.27 0.20 -18.41
CA THR A 291 -10.65 1.11 -19.37
C THR A 291 -9.13 1.01 -19.36
N ASP A 292 -8.47 1.53 -20.41
CA ASP A 292 -7.01 1.52 -20.53
C ASP A 292 -6.34 2.32 -19.40
N LYS A 293 -6.88 3.51 -19.08
CA LYS A 293 -6.47 4.32 -17.92
C LYS A 293 -6.70 3.58 -16.60
N GLY A 294 -7.86 2.94 -16.46
CA GLY A 294 -8.17 2.13 -15.28
C GLY A 294 -7.21 0.98 -15.08
N GLU A 295 -6.84 0.26 -16.15
CA GLU A 295 -5.87 -0.83 -16.06
C GLU A 295 -4.50 -0.35 -15.59
N VAL A 296 -4.02 0.78 -16.11
CA VAL A 296 -2.73 1.34 -15.67
C VAL A 296 -2.78 1.73 -14.19
N ILE A 297 -3.86 2.33 -13.70
CA ILE A 297 -4.04 2.59 -12.26
C ILE A 297 -4.09 1.29 -11.45
N LEU A 298 -4.85 0.28 -11.90
CA LEU A 298 -4.94 -1.02 -11.20
C LEU A 298 -3.57 -1.67 -11.00
N ARG A 299 -2.67 -1.55 -11.98
CA ARG A 299 -1.35 -2.19 -11.95
C ARG A 299 -0.28 -1.32 -11.28
N TYR A 300 -0.29 -0.01 -11.51
CA TYR A 300 0.83 0.87 -11.14
C TYR A 300 0.47 1.98 -10.16
N GLY A 301 -0.80 2.09 -9.77
CA GLY A 301 -1.27 3.13 -8.85
C GLY A 301 -1.25 4.53 -9.48
N ASP A 302 -1.29 5.56 -8.63
CA ASP A 302 -1.23 6.96 -9.08
C ASP A 302 0.14 7.29 -9.70
N PRO A 303 0.19 7.92 -10.89
CA PRO A 303 1.44 8.33 -11.53
C PRO A 303 2.10 9.47 -10.75
N ILE A 304 3.44 9.54 -10.85
CA ILE A 304 4.27 10.60 -10.27
C ILE A 304 3.91 11.96 -10.89
N ARG A 305 3.58 11.96 -12.19
CA ARG A 305 3.17 13.16 -12.92
C ARG A 305 2.09 12.82 -13.94
N LYS A 306 1.04 13.65 -13.96
CA LYS A 306 0.01 13.65 -15.01
C LYS A 306 0.23 14.88 -15.87
N LEU A 307 0.28 14.73 -17.18
CA LEU A 307 0.41 15.79 -18.16
C LEU A 307 -0.73 15.70 -19.17
N ARG A 308 -1.16 16.83 -19.69
CA ARG A 308 -2.12 16.88 -20.79
C ARG A 308 -1.54 17.60 -22.00
N LEU A 309 -1.52 16.93 -23.13
CA LEU A 309 -1.17 17.48 -24.44
C LEU A 309 -2.46 17.94 -25.11
N ARG A 310 -2.59 19.26 -25.31
CA ARG A 310 -3.80 19.86 -25.88
C ARG A 310 -3.88 19.60 -27.38
N PRO A 311 -5.09 19.37 -27.93
CA PRO A 311 -5.24 19.16 -29.36
C PRO A 311 -4.84 20.43 -30.14
N HIS A 312 -4.18 20.26 -31.28
CA HIS A 312 -3.81 21.35 -32.18
C HIS A 312 -3.72 20.88 -33.63
N ILE A 313 -3.71 21.81 -34.57
CA ILE A 313 -3.55 21.52 -36.00
C ILE A 313 -2.13 21.91 -36.40
N ASN A 314 -1.36 20.95 -36.91
CA ASN A 314 -0.08 21.24 -37.55
C ASN A 314 -0.34 21.47 -39.05
N ALA A 315 -0.05 22.68 -39.52
CA ALA A 315 -0.33 23.14 -40.89
C ALA A 315 0.91 23.12 -41.81
N GLY A 316 1.88 22.21 -41.58
CA GLY A 316 3.05 22.03 -42.44
C GLY A 316 2.91 20.88 -43.45
N GLY A 317 2.78 21.20 -44.75
CA GLY A 317 2.86 20.23 -45.87
C GLY A 317 1.66 19.28 -46.02
N ARG A 318 1.37 18.46 -45.00
CA ARG A 318 0.12 17.69 -44.85
C ARG A 318 -0.52 18.10 -43.53
N THR A 319 -1.73 18.65 -43.58
CA THR A 319 -2.46 19.02 -42.37
C THR A 319 -2.70 17.78 -41.51
N THR A 320 -2.13 17.79 -40.31
CA THR A 320 -2.32 16.76 -39.29
C THR A 320 -3.05 17.37 -38.11
N VAL A 321 -4.05 16.63 -37.60
CA VAL A 321 -4.76 17.02 -36.38
C VAL A 321 -4.19 16.21 -35.22
N MET A 322 -3.59 16.91 -34.28
CA MET A 322 -3.11 16.33 -33.03
C MET A 322 -4.27 16.20 -32.05
N MET A 323 -4.47 15.01 -31.52
CA MET A 323 -5.59 14.68 -30.63
C MET A 323 -5.27 15.01 -29.17
N LYS A 324 -6.30 15.19 -28.35
CA LYS A 324 -6.14 15.37 -26.90
C LYS A 324 -5.52 14.11 -26.30
N THR A 325 -4.36 14.25 -25.66
CA THR A 325 -3.60 13.11 -25.12
C THR A 325 -3.19 13.38 -23.68
N ASP A 326 -3.55 12.50 -22.76
CA ASP A 326 -3.01 12.50 -21.39
C ASP A 326 -1.74 11.65 -21.35
N VAL A 327 -0.69 12.15 -20.71
CA VAL A 327 0.57 11.43 -20.52
C VAL A 327 0.81 11.24 -19.04
N TRP A 328 0.99 9.99 -18.60
CA TRP A 328 1.23 9.62 -17.22
C TRP A 328 2.65 9.08 -17.08
N GLN A 329 3.39 9.65 -16.12
CA GLN A 329 4.77 9.28 -15.85
C GLN A 329 4.88 8.52 -14.54
N TYR A 330 5.59 7.40 -14.58
CA TYR A 330 5.97 6.57 -13.44
C TYR A 330 7.50 6.45 -13.39
N ASN A 331 8.05 5.78 -12.39
CA ASN A 331 9.48 5.56 -12.31
C ASN A 331 9.98 4.67 -13.47
N GLY A 332 10.62 5.29 -14.47
CA GLY A 332 11.16 4.61 -15.65
C GLY A 332 10.11 4.18 -16.71
N LEU A 333 8.83 4.56 -16.56
CA LEU A 333 7.75 4.21 -17.49
C LEU A 333 6.92 5.44 -17.82
N SER A 334 6.34 5.47 -19.02
CA SER A 334 5.38 6.50 -19.41
C SER A 334 4.28 5.89 -20.29
N PHE A 335 3.05 6.34 -20.07
CA PHE A 335 1.88 5.93 -20.83
C PHE A 335 1.21 7.16 -21.41
N GLY A 336 0.98 7.14 -22.72
CA GLY A 336 0.08 8.06 -23.40
C GLY A 336 -1.31 7.45 -23.52
N PHE A 337 -2.33 8.29 -23.35
CA PHE A 337 -3.71 7.94 -23.62
C PHE A 337 -4.35 9.02 -24.49
N THR A 338 -4.93 8.64 -25.62
CA THR A 338 -5.52 9.57 -26.58
C THR A 338 -7.04 9.42 -26.61
N ASP A 339 -7.76 10.55 -26.63
CA ASP A 339 -9.20 10.60 -26.88
C ASP A 339 -9.45 10.94 -28.35
N ASP A 340 -9.36 9.92 -29.21
CA ASP A 340 -9.38 10.06 -30.67
C ASP A 340 -10.65 10.69 -31.22
N TYR A 341 -11.75 10.65 -30.45
CA TYR A 341 -13.07 11.13 -30.87
C TYR A 341 -13.60 12.28 -30.01
N MET A 342 -12.77 12.86 -29.13
CA MET A 342 -13.18 13.90 -28.17
C MET A 342 -14.44 13.50 -27.36
N SER A 343 -14.53 12.21 -27.04
CA SER A 343 -15.68 11.58 -26.39
C SER A 343 -15.49 11.45 -24.88
N GLY A 344 -14.29 11.73 -24.38
CA GLY A 344 -13.83 11.40 -23.03
C GLY A 344 -13.38 9.95 -22.86
N ASN A 345 -13.47 9.11 -23.89
CA ASN A 345 -13.00 7.73 -23.87
C ASN A 345 -11.53 7.67 -24.32
N TYR A 346 -10.63 7.72 -23.35
CA TYR A 346 -9.19 7.66 -23.59
C TYR A 346 -8.74 6.22 -23.80
N ARG A 347 -8.06 5.98 -24.93
CA ARG A 347 -7.43 4.72 -25.30
C ARG A 347 -5.92 4.81 -25.20
N PHE A 348 -5.21 3.70 -25.09
CA PHE A 348 -3.76 3.68 -25.21
C PHE A 348 -3.31 4.39 -26.49
N SER A 349 -2.38 5.32 -26.35
CA SER A 349 -1.76 6.01 -27.47
C SER A 349 -0.93 5.02 -28.29
N VAL A 350 -1.25 4.91 -29.57
CA VAL A 350 -0.51 4.12 -30.56
C VAL A 350 0.00 5.03 -31.70
N PRO A 351 1.24 4.84 -32.18
CA PRO A 351 1.75 5.56 -33.34
C PRO A 351 0.86 5.28 -34.56
N SER A 352 0.18 6.32 -35.03
CA SER A 352 -0.81 6.19 -36.10
C SER A 352 -0.20 6.52 -37.47
N PHE A 353 0.36 5.51 -38.15
CA PHE A 353 0.91 5.69 -39.51
C PHE A 353 -0.19 6.00 -40.53
N GLY A 354 -0.05 7.09 -41.28
CA GLY A 354 -0.94 7.45 -42.40
C GLY A 354 -2.33 8.00 -42.01
N SER A 355 -2.62 8.13 -40.71
CA SER A 355 -3.85 8.77 -40.22
C SER A 355 -3.76 10.29 -40.31
N ARG A 356 -4.92 10.95 -40.52
CA ARG A 356 -5.05 12.42 -40.35
C ARG A 356 -5.04 12.83 -38.87
N TYR A 357 -5.34 11.89 -37.98
CA TYR A 357 -5.32 12.04 -36.54
C TYR A 357 -4.10 11.30 -35.99
N ILE A 358 -3.22 12.02 -35.30
CA ILE A 358 -2.00 11.42 -34.75
C ILE A 358 -1.95 11.67 -33.25
N SER A 359 -1.57 10.64 -32.50
CA SER A 359 -1.26 10.74 -31.08
C SER A 359 -0.10 11.72 -30.86
N GLN A 360 -0.24 12.60 -29.89
CA GLN A 360 0.87 13.48 -29.47
C GLN A 360 1.89 12.75 -28.59
N TYR A 361 1.59 11.55 -28.11
CA TYR A 361 2.56 10.73 -27.40
C TYR A 361 3.39 9.91 -28.40
N PRO A 362 4.73 10.02 -28.40
CA PRO A 362 5.59 9.34 -29.39
C PRO A 362 5.72 7.83 -29.17
N GLY A 363 5.38 7.31 -27.99
CA GLY A 363 5.49 5.89 -27.66
C GLY A 363 4.25 5.07 -28.01
N ASP A 364 4.42 3.75 -28.06
CA ASP A 364 3.32 2.79 -28.17
C ASP A 364 2.96 2.26 -26.78
N SER A 365 1.92 2.85 -26.19
CA SER A 365 1.48 2.51 -24.84
C SER A 365 0.76 1.16 -24.80
N GLN A 366 0.12 0.77 -25.91
CA GLN A 366 -0.56 -0.52 -26.00
C GLN A 366 0.47 -1.65 -26.02
N TRP A 367 1.47 -1.55 -26.89
CA TRP A 367 2.57 -2.52 -26.94
C TRP A 367 3.32 -2.58 -25.60
N LEU A 368 3.62 -1.42 -25.00
CA LEU A 368 4.28 -1.37 -23.69
C LEU A 368 3.44 -2.09 -22.64
N MET A 369 2.12 -1.85 -22.58
CA MET A 369 1.23 -2.53 -21.64
C MET A 369 1.19 -4.04 -21.88
N GLU A 370 1.13 -4.50 -23.13
CA GLU A 370 1.16 -5.93 -23.47
C GLU A 370 2.45 -6.62 -23.00
N TYR A 371 3.59 -5.94 -23.11
CA TYR A 371 4.87 -6.39 -22.57
C TYR A 371 4.87 -6.41 -21.03
N LEU A 372 4.47 -5.29 -20.40
CA LEU A 372 4.54 -5.13 -18.95
C LEU A 372 3.61 -6.06 -18.18
N ARG A 373 2.46 -6.44 -18.74
CA ARG A 373 1.58 -7.48 -18.16
C ARG A 373 2.35 -8.75 -17.80
N ARG A 374 3.40 -9.10 -18.56
CA ARG A 374 4.20 -10.31 -18.35
C ARG A 374 5.42 -10.08 -17.47
N VAL A 375 6.09 -8.94 -17.59
CA VAL A 375 7.41 -8.72 -16.95
C VAL A 375 7.35 -7.90 -15.66
N LYS A 376 6.36 -7.02 -15.51
CA LYS A 376 6.11 -6.19 -14.33
C LYS A 376 4.61 -5.99 -14.20
N TYR A 377 3.92 -7.07 -13.83
CA TYR A 377 2.46 -7.15 -13.86
C TYR A 377 1.79 -6.17 -12.89
N GLU A 378 2.49 -5.75 -11.83
CA GLU A 378 2.07 -4.71 -10.90
C GLU A 378 3.28 -3.97 -10.26
N ASP A 379 2.99 -2.84 -9.63
CA ASP A 379 3.88 -2.10 -8.73
C ASP A 379 3.10 -1.73 -7.47
N TYR A 380 3.65 -2.03 -6.29
CA TYR A 380 2.99 -1.80 -5.01
C TYR A 380 4.02 -1.48 -3.93
N ALA A 381 3.74 -0.42 -3.17
CA ALA A 381 4.45 -0.07 -1.95
C ALA A 381 3.43 0.01 -0.79
N PRO A 382 3.64 -0.72 0.32
CA PRO A 382 2.75 -0.66 1.46
C PRO A 382 2.58 0.75 2.02
N LYS A 383 1.34 1.08 2.38
CA LYS A 383 0.98 2.33 3.05
C LYS A 383 0.34 1.99 4.39
N TYR A 384 0.89 2.56 5.46
CA TYR A 384 0.44 2.34 6.83
C TYR A 384 -0.14 3.63 7.43
N ASP A 385 -0.79 3.51 8.59
CA ASP A 385 -1.30 4.67 9.37
C ASP A 385 -0.16 5.58 9.88
N GLY A 386 1.06 5.05 10.03
CA GLY A 386 2.24 5.79 10.44
C GLY A 386 3.49 5.49 9.59
N PRO A 387 4.64 6.10 9.92
CA PRO A 387 5.86 5.94 9.12
C PRO A 387 6.46 4.53 9.24
N ALA A 388 7.01 4.02 8.14
CA ALA A 388 7.82 2.81 8.20
C ALA A 388 9.16 3.09 8.89
N PHE A 389 9.62 2.20 9.77
CA PHE A 389 10.93 2.29 10.42
C PHE A 389 11.67 0.96 10.44
N ARG A 390 12.99 1.01 10.61
CA ARG A 390 13.83 -0.20 10.69
C ARG A 390 13.93 -0.66 12.13
N LEU A 391 13.55 -1.91 12.37
CA LEU A 391 13.66 -2.54 13.69
C LEU A 391 14.77 -3.58 13.69
N PRO A 392 15.90 -3.37 14.39
CA PRO A 392 16.87 -4.43 14.60
C PRO A 392 16.27 -5.56 15.44
N TYR A 393 16.41 -6.80 14.95
CA TYR A 393 15.95 -7.99 15.64
C TYR A 393 16.88 -9.18 15.37
N TYR A 394 16.90 -10.12 16.31
CA TYR A 394 17.64 -11.37 16.20
C TYR A 394 16.81 -12.52 16.73
N ILE A 395 16.87 -13.67 16.04
CA ILE A 395 16.08 -14.86 16.37
C ILE A 395 17.03 -15.95 16.87
N VAL A 396 16.68 -16.57 17.99
CA VAL A 396 17.39 -17.72 18.54
C VAL A 396 16.42 -18.84 18.88
N GLN A 397 16.85 -20.08 18.66
CA GLN A 397 16.06 -21.27 18.90
C GLN A 397 16.67 -22.13 20.00
N PHE A 398 15.82 -22.56 20.93
CA PHE A 398 16.15 -23.46 22.03
C PHE A 398 15.22 -24.68 21.99
N LYS A 399 15.65 -25.79 22.56
CA LYS A 399 14.77 -26.94 22.76
C LYS A 399 13.72 -26.58 23.80
N ASP A 400 12.45 -26.85 23.50
CA ASP A 400 11.40 -26.78 24.51
C ASP A 400 11.55 -27.95 25.49
N LEU A 401 11.60 -27.63 26.78
CA LEU A 401 11.83 -28.61 27.85
C LEU A 401 10.53 -29.07 28.53
N GLU A 402 9.41 -28.43 28.25
CA GLU A 402 8.08 -28.77 28.78
C GLU A 402 7.29 -29.62 27.78
N LYS A 403 7.41 -29.30 26.49
CA LYS A 403 6.74 -29.96 25.37
C LYS A 403 7.76 -30.63 24.46
N GLU A 404 7.93 -31.94 24.64
CA GLU A 404 8.84 -32.76 23.86
C GLU A 404 8.57 -32.63 22.34
N GLY A 405 9.65 -32.56 21.56
CA GLY A 405 9.60 -32.39 20.11
C GLY A 405 9.24 -30.99 19.63
N SER A 406 9.06 -30.01 20.54
CA SER A 406 8.84 -28.60 20.18
C SER A 406 10.10 -27.74 20.37
N THR A 407 10.07 -26.57 19.76
CA THR A 407 11.16 -25.60 19.76
C THR A 407 10.68 -24.27 20.29
N ASP A 408 11.42 -23.75 21.26
CA ASP A 408 11.29 -22.39 21.76
C ASP A 408 11.96 -21.44 20.78
N ILE A 409 11.17 -20.50 20.24
CA ILE A 409 11.65 -19.45 19.34
C ILE A 409 11.60 -18.14 20.12
N TYR A 410 12.75 -17.49 20.27
CA TYR A 410 12.83 -16.15 20.83
C TYR A 410 13.19 -15.15 19.73
N VAL A 411 12.40 -14.09 19.62
CA VAL A 411 12.73 -12.91 18.82
C VAL A 411 13.12 -11.81 19.79
N THR A 412 14.39 -11.46 19.77
CA THR A 412 14.95 -10.32 20.51
C THR A 412 14.96 -9.11 19.58
N TYR A 413 14.63 -7.93 20.07
CA TYR A 413 14.56 -6.73 19.25
C TYR A 413 14.95 -5.48 20.03
N ALA A 414 15.34 -4.44 19.31
CA ALA A 414 15.81 -3.18 19.86
C ALA A 414 15.02 -2.01 19.25
N LEU A 415 14.47 -1.16 20.11
CA LEU A 415 13.90 0.12 19.72
C LEU A 415 14.91 1.23 20.03
N ASP A 416 15.11 2.15 19.10
CA ASP A 416 16.07 3.23 19.26
C ASP A 416 15.47 4.45 19.99
N PHE A 417 16.34 5.30 20.52
CA PHE A 417 15.94 6.51 21.25
C PHE A 417 15.12 7.53 20.42
N PRO A 418 15.47 7.89 19.17
CA PRO A 418 14.62 8.79 18.37
C PRO A 418 13.23 8.21 18.02
N ASP A 419 13.12 6.90 17.89
CA ASP A 419 11.87 6.15 17.69
C ASP A 419 10.98 6.13 18.94
N SER A 420 11.46 6.64 20.06
CA SER A 420 10.78 6.65 21.35
C SER A 420 10.77 8.05 21.97
N VAL A 421 9.61 8.72 21.90
CA VAL A 421 9.50 10.14 22.31
C VAL A 421 9.45 10.29 23.83
N VAL A 422 10.04 11.38 24.31
CA VAL A 422 9.94 11.84 25.69
C VAL A 422 8.66 12.65 25.88
N LYS A 423 7.64 12.09 26.54
CA LYS A 423 6.43 12.82 26.95
C LYS A 423 6.55 13.17 28.43
N ASN A 424 6.51 14.45 28.80
CA ASN A 424 6.65 14.91 30.19
C ASN A 424 7.92 14.39 30.91
N ARG A 425 9.06 14.30 30.19
CA ARG A 425 10.32 13.70 30.69
C ARG A 425 10.22 12.22 31.07
N LYS A 426 9.13 11.52 30.70
CA LYS A 426 8.98 10.08 30.83
C LYS A 426 9.05 9.45 29.44
N PHE A 427 10.00 8.54 29.31
CA PHE A 427 10.21 7.73 28.12
C PHE A 427 9.13 6.65 28.03
N THR A 428 8.43 6.54 26.90
CA THR A 428 7.43 5.48 26.70
C THR A 428 7.70 4.73 25.41
N SER A 429 8.29 3.53 25.51
CA SER A 429 8.37 2.56 24.40
C SER A 429 7.06 1.78 24.26
N ALA A 430 5.91 2.46 24.29
CA ALA A 430 4.62 1.79 24.18
C ALA A 430 4.42 1.32 22.73
N HIS A 431 4.18 0.03 22.52
CA HIS A 431 4.00 -0.54 21.19
C HIS A 431 3.24 -1.86 21.23
N ASN A 432 2.59 -2.17 20.12
CA ASN A 432 2.07 -3.51 19.84
C ASN A 432 3.11 -4.31 19.06
N TYR A 433 3.22 -5.60 19.35
CA TYR A 433 4.02 -6.51 18.54
C TYR A 433 3.23 -7.74 18.15
N GLY A 434 3.65 -8.34 17.04
CA GLY A 434 3.09 -9.57 16.50
C GLY A 434 4.20 -10.52 16.07
N ILE A 435 4.05 -11.80 16.41
CA ILE A 435 4.88 -12.88 15.86
C ILE A 435 3.96 -13.92 15.23
N PHE A 436 4.17 -14.22 13.96
CA PHE A 436 3.34 -15.10 13.16
C PHE A 436 4.21 -16.07 12.40
N LEU A 437 3.83 -17.34 12.38
CA LEU A 437 4.46 -18.37 11.56
C LEU A 437 3.40 -19.02 10.69
N THR A 438 3.65 -19.05 9.39
CA THR A 438 2.93 -19.89 8.45
C THR A 438 3.82 -21.03 7.96
N ASP A 439 3.21 -22.12 7.50
CA ASP A 439 3.91 -23.23 6.86
C ASP A 439 4.24 -22.89 5.38
N ARG A 440 4.70 -23.89 4.61
CA ARG A 440 5.01 -23.74 3.17
C ARG A 440 3.78 -23.51 2.29
N ASN A 441 2.60 -23.88 2.77
CA ASN A 441 1.32 -23.66 2.10
C ASN A 441 0.67 -22.35 2.57
N TYR A 442 1.38 -21.54 3.37
CA TYR A 442 0.88 -20.33 4.01
C TYR A 442 -0.28 -20.58 4.99
N GLU A 443 -0.43 -21.79 5.52
CA GLU A 443 -1.33 -22.07 6.61
C GLU A 443 -0.74 -21.64 7.94
N THR A 444 -1.58 -21.06 8.80
CA THR A 444 -1.14 -20.48 10.07
C THR A 444 -0.72 -21.59 11.04
N VAL A 445 0.56 -21.65 11.39
CA VAL A 445 1.09 -22.52 12.44
C VAL A 445 0.81 -21.89 13.81
N PHE A 446 1.14 -20.61 13.96
CA PHE A 446 0.76 -19.81 15.13
C PHE A 446 0.73 -18.31 14.81
N GLY A 447 0.01 -17.55 15.64
CA GLY A 447 0.04 -16.10 15.65
C GLY A 447 -0.16 -15.57 17.07
N LYS A 448 0.72 -14.68 17.52
CA LYS A 448 0.65 -14.06 18.84
C LYS A 448 0.78 -12.55 18.71
N LYS A 449 -0.25 -11.84 19.16
CA LYS A 449 -0.28 -10.37 19.26
C LYS A 449 -0.22 -9.97 20.74
N SER A 450 0.49 -8.90 21.07
CA SER A 450 0.48 -8.35 22.43
C SER A 450 0.82 -6.86 22.44
N ASN A 451 0.53 -6.20 23.56
CA ASN A 451 0.86 -4.81 23.82
C ASN A 451 1.93 -4.73 24.90
N VAL A 452 2.90 -3.85 24.70
CA VAL A 452 3.94 -3.50 25.66
C VAL A 452 3.70 -2.05 26.06
N ALA A 453 3.33 -1.82 27.32
CA ALA A 453 3.09 -0.46 27.83
C ALA A 453 4.37 0.40 27.89
N GLY A 454 5.54 -0.24 27.98
CA GLY A 454 6.83 0.41 27.99
C GLY A 454 7.95 -0.58 28.34
N LEU A 455 9.18 -0.25 27.94
CA LEU A 455 10.36 -1.05 28.24
C LEU A 455 11.09 -0.50 29.48
N PRO A 456 11.58 -1.36 30.39
CA PRO A 456 12.22 -0.91 31.63
C PRO A 456 13.60 -0.31 31.35
N GLU A 457 14.07 0.65 32.17
CA GLU A 457 15.38 1.30 31.97
C GLU A 457 16.56 0.32 31.93
N LYS A 458 16.49 -0.75 32.70
CA LYS A 458 17.51 -1.82 32.70
C LYS A 458 17.60 -2.61 31.38
N SER A 459 16.66 -2.42 30.46
CA SER A 459 16.74 -2.98 29.10
C SER A 459 17.57 -2.13 28.15
N LYS A 460 18.09 -0.99 28.63
CA LYS A 460 18.92 -0.11 27.83
C LYS A 460 20.26 -0.78 27.51
N ILE A 461 20.63 -0.76 26.24
CA ILE A 461 21.97 -1.05 25.75
C ILE A 461 22.47 0.15 24.95
N THR A 462 23.77 0.43 25.02
CA THR A 462 24.40 1.53 24.26
C THR A 462 25.36 0.92 23.25
N ILE A 463 25.11 1.16 21.96
CA ILE A 463 25.94 0.60 20.87
C ILE A 463 26.91 1.69 20.37
N PRO A 464 28.12 1.33 19.89
CA PRO A 464 29.09 2.26 19.30
C PRO A 464 28.46 3.31 18.37
N PHE A 465 28.96 4.56 18.48
CA PHE A 465 28.36 5.83 18.02
C PHE A 465 27.23 6.40 18.92
N ASP A 466 27.22 6.02 20.21
CA ASP A 466 26.37 6.57 21.29
C ASP A 466 24.86 6.53 21.02
N LYS A 467 24.39 5.54 20.26
CA LYS A 467 22.95 5.34 20.09
C LYS A 467 22.43 4.37 21.14
N ASP A 468 21.55 4.88 21.97
CA ASP A 468 20.85 4.10 22.98
C ASP A 468 19.68 3.33 22.36
N TYR A 469 19.59 2.06 22.74
CA TYR A 469 18.51 1.16 22.38
C TYR A 469 17.88 0.56 23.63
N TYR A 470 16.59 0.31 23.58
CA TYR A 470 15.86 -0.46 24.57
C TYR A 470 15.50 -1.80 23.98
N VAL A 471 15.96 -2.87 24.62
CA VAL A 471 15.80 -4.23 24.09
C VAL A 471 14.67 -4.98 24.76
N ASN A 472 14.01 -5.83 24.00
CA ASN A 472 13.03 -6.74 24.54
C ASN A 472 13.14 -8.10 23.86
N ALA A 473 12.50 -9.12 24.44
CA ALA A 473 12.42 -10.44 23.85
C ALA A 473 10.98 -10.95 23.92
N VAL A 474 10.55 -11.61 22.85
CA VAL A 474 9.25 -12.27 22.77
C VAL A 474 9.48 -13.73 22.40
N SER A 475 8.68 -14.61 22.98
CA SER A 475 8.76 -16.04 22.72
C SER A 475 7.49 -16.61 22.10
N ALA A 476 7.68 -17.64 21.31
CA ALA A 476 6.68 -18.54 20.78
C ALA A 476 7.23 -19.98 20.79
N VAL A 477 6.33 -20.97 20.81
CA VAL A 477 6.67 -22.39 20.75
C VAL A 477 6.08 -22.96 19.47
N ALA A 478 6.87 -23.69 18.70
CA ALA A 478 6.42 -24.32 17.47
C ALA A 478 7.02 -25.71 17.28
N SER A 479 6.27 -26.57 16.59
CA SER A 479 6.81 -27.83 16.09
C SER A 479 7.79 -27.59 14.94
N PRO A 480 8.77 -28.47 14.71
CA PRO A 480 9.70 -28.37 13.59
C PRO A 480 8.96 -28.36 12.25
N ASP A 481 9.11 -27.26 11.51
CA ASP A 481 8.54 -27.04 10.19
C ASP A 481 9.31 -25.92 9.48
N SER A 482 8.97 -25.62 8.23
CA SER A 482 9.49 -24.49 7.47
C SER A 482 8.36 -23.67 6.88
N GLY A 483 8.53 -22.35 6.87
CA GLY A 483 7.62 -21.47 6.16
C GLY A 483 8.03 -20.01 6.31
N MET A 484 7.06 -19.13 6.55
CA MET A 484 7.29 -17.69 6.68
C MET A 484 7.06 -17.23 8.11
N LEU A 485 8.08 -16.61 8.70
CA LEU A 485 7.96 -15.94 9.99
C LEU A 485 7.84 -14.43 9.75
N ALA A 486 6.79 -13.83 10.30
CA ALA A 486 6.59 -12.40 10.38
C ALA A 486 6.80 -11.93 11.82
N PHE A 487 7.67 -10.94 12.01
CA PHE A 487 7.82 -10.20 13.25
C PHE A 487 7.54 -8.73 13.00
N GLU A 488 6.51 -8.22 13.66
CA GLU A 488 5.91 -6.94 13.36
C GLU A 488 5.77 -6.10 14.62
N VAL A 489 5.96 -4.80 14.50
CA VAL A 489 5.81 -3.82 15.59
C VAL A 489 5.08 -2.59 15.07
N VAL A 490 4.10 -2.12 15.84
CA VAL A 490 3.43 -0.83 15.64
C VAL A 490 3.56 0.01 16.90
N ARG A 491 4.15 1.21 16.78
CA ARG A 491 4.32 2.13 17.91
C ARG A 491 3.01 2.84 18.24
N ASP A 492 2.69 2.98 19.51
CA ASP A 492 1.44 3.63 19.94
C ASP A 492 1.47 5.15 19.74
N ILE A 493 2.67 5.74 19.57
CA ILE A 493 2.84 7.19 19.57
C ILE A 493 2.55 7.87 18.23
N ASP A 494 2.99 7.25 17.14
CA ASP A 494 2.93 7.79 15.78
C ASP A 494 2.41 6.75 14.79
N SER A 495 1.93 5.61 15.28
CA SER A 495 1.55 4.46 14.47
C SER A 495 2.67 3.95 13.57
N GLY A 496 3.93 4.25 13.90
CA GLY A 496 5.09 3.82 13.12
C GLY A 496 5.17 2.30 13.04
N VAL A 497 5.47 1.77 11.86
CA VAL A 497 5.41 0.34 11.54
C VAL A 497 6.78 -0.22 11.19
N ALA A 498 7.14 -1.34 11.81
CA ALA A 498 8.20 -2.21 11.34
C ALA A 498 7.61 -3.59 11.07
N SER A 499 7.64 -4.03 9.82
CA SER A 499 7.14 -5.34 9.40
C SER A 499 8.27 -6.14 8.78
N ASN A 500 8.70 -7.22 9.45
CA ASN A 500 9.83 -8.03 9.03
C ASN A 500 9.36 -9.45 8.71
N HIS A 501 9.45 -9.84 7.45
CA HIS A 501 9.05 -11.16 6.96
C HIS A 501 10.27 -11.91 6.45
N LYS A 502 10.44 -13.17 6.84
CA LYS A 502 11.53 -14.02 6.34
C LYS A 502 11.12 -15.48 6.23
N ARG A 503 11.73 -16.17 5.25
CA ARG A 503 11.74 -17.63 5.25
C ARG A 503 12.42 -18.10 6.54
N PHE A 504 11.76 -19.01 7.23
CA PHE A 504 12.18 -19.48 8.53
C PHE A 504 12.00 -20.99 8.63
N LYS A 505 12.99 -21.66 9.20
CA LYS A 505 12.95 -23.08 9.51
C LYS A 505 13.01 -23.23 11.03
N VAL A 506 11.93 -23.74 11.60
CA VAL A 506 11.90 -24.15 12.99
C VAL A 506 12.81 -25.36 13.13
N ARG A 507 13.84 -25.22 13.95
CA ARG A 507 14.85 -26.25 14.17
C ARG A 507 14.20 -27.45 14.84
N GLU A 508 14.64 -28.65 14.48
CA GLU A 508 14.27 -29.88 15.17
C GLU A 508 15.30 -30.19 16.26
N PHE A 509 14.81 -30.38 17.49
CA PHE A 509 15.59 -30.88 18.62
C PHE A 509 15.06 -32.27 18.98
N ALA A 510 15.56 -33.30 18.28
CA ALA A 510 15.01 -34.64 18.39
C ALA A 510 15.06 -35.19 19.84
N PRO A 511 14.00 -35.88 20.29
CA PRO A 511 13.97 -36.55 21.59
C PRO A 511 15.20 -37.42 21.84
N GLY A 512 15.87 -37.20 22.98
CA GLY A 512 17.07 -37.96 23.35
C GLY A 512 18.34 -37.72 22.51
N GLU A 513 18.29 -36.90 21.45
CA GLU A 513 19.46 -36.62 20.62
C GLU A 513 20.33 -35.48 21.17
N PHE A 514 21.62 -35.75 21.32
CA PHE A 514 22.61 -34.76 21.74
C PHE A 514 22.63 -33.56 20.78
N SER A 515 22.42 -32.36 21.31
CA SER A 515 22.34 -31.14 20.50
C SER A 515 22.72 -29.89 21.29
N VAL A 516 23.08 -28.82 20.57
CA VAL A 516 23.32 -27.49 21.13
C VAL A 516 22.33 -26.49 20.54
N SER A 517 21.83 -25.54 21.34
CA SER A 517 20.94 -24.46 20.89
C SER A 517 21.64 -23.51 19.92
N ASP A 518 20.91 -22.51 19.41
CA ASP A 518 21.55 -21.37 18.77
C ASP A 518 22.36 -20.55 19.78
N LEU A 519 23.33 -19.77 19.29
CA LEU A 519 24.15 -18.88 20.09
C LEU A 519 23.46 -17.52 20.28
N LEU A 520 23.28 -17.09 21.53
CA LEU A 520 22.75 -15.78 21.88
C LEU A 520 23.87 -14.87 22.40
N LEU A 521 24.11 -13.76 21.70
CA LEU A 521 24.99 -12.70 22.18
C LEU A 521 24.23 -11.74 23.08
N ALA A 522 24.79 -11.45 24.25
CA ALA A 522 24.15 -10.67 25.29
C ALA A 522 25.09 -9.58 25.84
N SER A 523 24.52 -8.42 26.18
CA SER A 523 25.22 -7.32 26.85
C SER A 523 25.23 -7.46 28.37
N GLY A 524 24.34 -8.30 28.91
CA GLY A 524 24.25 -8.54 30.35
C GLY A 524 23.67 -9.91 30.65
N LEU A 525 24.15 -10.51 31.73
CA LEU A 525 23.80 -11.85 32.17
C LEU A 525 23.88 -11.93 33.68
N SER A 526 22.85 -12.45 34.34
CA SER A 526 22.83 -12.62 35.79
C SER A 526 22.10 -13.90 36.20
N SER A 527 22.66 -14.61 37.18
CA SER A 527 22.01 -15.73 37.84
C SER A 527 20.89 -15.24 38.78
N GLY A 528 19.72 -15.84 38.68
CA GLY A 528 18.53 -15.51 39.46
C GLY A 528 17.41 -14.89 38.61
N SER A 529 16.17 -15.10 39.06
CA SER A 529 14.97 -14.51 38.46
C SER A 529 14.83 -13.05 38.90
N LEU A 530 15.40 -12.13 38.14
CA LEU A 530 15.13 -10.71 38.35
C LEU A 530 13.76 -10.38 37.75
N GLU A 531 12.87 -9.83 38.57
CA GLU A 531 11.55 -9.36 38.16
C GLU A 531 11.70 -8.28 37.07
N GLY A 532 11.11 -8.49 35.89
CA GLY A 532 11.25 -7.62 34.71
C GLY A 532 12.51 -7.84 33.86
N SER A 533 13.16 -9.01 33.94
CA SER A 533 14.24 -9.41 33.01
C SER A 533 13.76 -9.40 31.56
N VAL A 534 14.60 -8.95 30.63
CA VAL A 534 14.25 -8.85 29.20
C VAL A 534 13.98 -10.22 28.60
N LEU A 535 14.94 -11.14 28.76
CA LEU A 535 14.77 -12.53 28.41
C LEU A 535 15.09 -13.36 29.64
N LYS A 536 14.14 -14.19 30.06
CA LYS A 536 14.36 -15.17 31.12
C LYS A 536 14.44 -16.56 30.51
N ARG A 537 15.49 -17.28 30.85
CA ARG A 537 15.69 -18.68 30.46
C ARG A 537 16.08 -19.49 31.69
N LYS A 538 15.12 -20.26 32.21
CA LYS A 538 15.19 -20.92 33.52
C LYS A 538 15.60 -19.92 34.62
N ASP A 539 16.76 -20.14 35.24
CA ASP A 539 17.29 -19.36 36.35
C ASP A 539 18.23 -18.23 35.89
N ILE A 540 18.27 -17.96 34.59
CA ILE A 540 19.18 -16.99 33.99
C ILE A 540 18.37 -15.84 33.39
N SER A 541 18.69 -14.63 33.84
CA SER A 541 18.19 -13.39 33.24
C SER A 541 19.21 -12.85 32.25
N ILE A 542 18.76 -12.52 31.04
CA ILE A 542 19.60 -12.16 29.90
C ILE A 542 19.15 -10.81 29.33
N ILE A 543 20.11 -9.93 29.06
CA ILE A 543 19.93 -8.70 28.28
C ILE A 543 20.54 -8.97 26.90
N PRO A 544 19.72 -9.39 25.90
CA PRO A 544 20.22 -9.74 24.58
C PRO A 544 20.70 -8.50 23.82
N ASN A 545 21.62 -8.70 22.88
CA ASN A 545 22.01 -7.67 21.92
C ASN A 545 21.56 -8.07 20.51
N PRO A 546 20.36 -7.65 20.07
CA PRO A 546 19.80 -8.07 18.79
C PRO A 546 20.53 -7.48 17.57
N LEU A 547 21.43 -6.51 17.76
CA LEU A 547 22.29 -6.01 16.69
C LEU A 547 23.56 -6.86 16.51
N ASN A 548 23.84 -7.78 17.43
CA ASN A 548 25.11 -8.51 17.54
C ASN A 548 26.33 -7.58 17.41
N THR A 549 26.19 -6.31 17.81
CA THR A 549 27.21 -5.27 17.63
C THR A 549 27.74 -4.84 18.98
N PHE A 550 29.05 -4.92 19.16
CA PHE A 550 29.72 -4.65 20.43
C PHE A 550 30.96 -3.77 20.22
N SER A 551 31.38 -3.07 21.26
CA SER A 551 32.60 -2.27 21.32
C SER A 551 33.42 -2.61 22.56
N ARG A 552 34.66 -2.10 22.61
CA ARG A 552 35.59 -2.28 23.74
C ARG A 552 35.03 -1.88 25.11
N ALA A 553 34.05 -0.97 25.16
CA ALA A 553 33.45 -0.50 26.41
C ALA A 553 32.36 -1.44 26.96
N GLN A 554 31.95 -2.45 26.20
CA GLN A 554 30.83 -3.31 26.53
C GLN A 554 31.26 -4.73 26.88
N ASN A 555 30.55 -5.35 27.82
CA ASN A 555 30.67 -6.78 28.05
C ASN A 555 30.00 -7.54 26.90
N LEU A 556 30.71 -8.54 26.38
CA LEU A 556 30.19 -9.51 25.42
C LEU A 556 30.01 -10.84 26.13
N TYR A 557 28.76 -11.24 26.34
CA TYR A 557 28.43 -12.57 26.82
C TYR A 557 27.91 -13.43 25.68
N LEU A 558 28.34 -14.69 25.67
CA LEU A 558 27.84 -15.74 24.81
C LEU A 558 27.02 -16.71 25.66
N TYR A 559 25.74 -16.89 25.34
CA TYR A 559 24.82 -17.83 25.99
C TYR A 559 24.34 -18.91 25.01
N TYR A 560 24.28 -20.16 25.48
CA TYR A 560 23.68 -21.27 24.76
C TYR A 560 23.35 -22.43 25.72
N GLU A 561 22.59 -23.41 25.22
CA GLU A 561 22.19 -24.60 25.98
C GLU A 561 22.67 -25.88 25.29
N VAL A 562 23.05 -26.87 26.10
CA VAL A 562 23.46 -28.19 25.65
C VAL A 562 22.43 -29.20 26.13
N TYR A 563 21.93 -30.04 25.23
CA TYR A 563 20.81 -30.94 25.49
C TYR A 563 21.19 -32.41 25.40
N ASN A 564 20.48 -33.23 26.17
CA ASN A 564 20.53 -34.69 26.12
C ASN A 564 21.95 -35.26 26.32
N LEU A 565 22.75 -34.64 27.20
CA LEU A 565 24.06 -35.15 27.61
C LEU A 565 23.94 -36.51 28.30
N LYS A 566 24.89 -37.42 28.02
CA LYS A 566 24.91 -38.74 28.66
C LYS A 566 25.55 -38.68 30.06
N LEU A 567 24.90 -39.32 31.02
CA LEU A 567 25.43 -39.50 32.37
C LEU A 567 26.52 -40.58 32.40
N ASN A 568 27.61 -40.29 33.10
CA ASN A 568 28.68 -41.23 33.41
C ASN A 568 28.29 -42.16 34.58
N LYS A 569 29.22 -43.04 34.99
CA LYS A 569 29.00 -43.98 36.11
C LYS A 569 28.71 -43.29 37.45
N ASP A 570 29.18 -42.06 37.64
CA ASP A 570 29.02 -41.25 38.85
C ASP A 570 27.76 -40.36 38.80
N GLN A 571 26.84 -40.60 37.86
CA GLN A 571 25.63 -39.78 37.64
C GLN A 571 25.94 -38.30 37.35
N LYS A 572 27.05 -38.04 36.66
CA LYS A 572 27.44 -36.70 36.17
C LYS A 572 27.59 -36.71 34.65
N THR A 573 27.25 -35.61 34.00
CA THR A 573 27.58 -35.36 32.60
C THR A 573 29.01 -34.79 32.51
N ASP A 574 29.65 -35.00 31.36
CA ASP A 574 31.01 -34.55 31.10
C ASP A 574 31.15 -34.17 29.62
N PHE A 575 31.40 -32.89 29.35
CA PHE A 575 31.53 -32.42 27.98
C PHE A 575 32.66 -31.40 27.82
N LEU A 576 33.21 -31.36 26.61
CA LEU A 576 34.21 -30.39 26.18
C LEU A 576 33.52 -29.30 25.36
N GLN A 577 33.82 -28.04 25.67
CA GLN A 577 33.48 -26.88 24.87
C GLN A 577 34.73 -26.40 24.14
N LYS A 578 34.60 -26.13 22.84
CA LYS A 578 35.57 -25.38 22.06
C LYS A 578 34.87 -24.18 21.42
N ILE A 579 35.23 -22.97 21.84
CA ILE A 579 34.81 -21.74 21.17
C ILE A 579 35.94 -21.30 20.24
N THR A 580 35.61 -20.99 19.00
CA THR A 580 36.50 -20.35 18.03
C THR A 580 35.93 -18.98 17.67
N VAL A 581 36.78 -17.96 17.68
CA VAL A 581 36.48 -16.63 17.13
C VAL A 581 37.41 -16.37 15.95
N SER A 582 36.86 -16.13 14.77
CA SER A 582 37.63 -15.93 13.54
C SER A 582 37.14 -14.71 12.76
N LYS A 583 38.08 -13.89 12.28
CA LYS A 583 37.78 -12.70 11.47
C LYS A 583 37.25 -13.10 10.09
N VAL A 584 36.19 -12.43 9.63
CA VAL A 584 35.60 -12.66 8.31
C VAL A 584 36.29 -11.74 7.30
N GLU A 585 37.12 -12.31 6.43
CA GLU A 585 37.95 -11.55 5.47
C GLU A 585 37.27 -11.24 4.12
N ASP A 586 36.18 -11.94 3.74
CA ASP A 586 35.50 -11.74 2.44
C ASP A 586 34.02 -12.21 2.46
N GLU A 587 33.10 -11.49 1.81
CA GLU A 587 31.66 -11.82 1.72
C GLU A 587 31.41 -13.17 1.02
N SER A 588 32.31 -13.58 0.12
CA SER A 588 32.23 -14.88 -0.56
C SER A 588 32.48 -16.06 0.40
N ALA A 589 33.22 -15.83 1.49
CA ALA A 589 33.50 -16.82 2.52
C ALA A 589 32.26 -17.09 3.39
N LEU A 590 31.45 -16.06 3.68
CA LEU A 590 30.16 -16.19 4.36
C LEU A 590 29.23 -17.17 3.61
N LYS A 591 29.05 -16.99 2.29
CA LYS A 591 28.23 -17.92 1.48
C LYS A 591 28.78 -19.34 1.45
N LYS A 592 30.09 -19.55 1.45
CA LYS A 592 30.71 -20.88 1.45
C LYS A 592 30.53 -21.60 2.80
N VAL A 593 30.66 -20.88 3.92
CA VAL A 593 30.42 -21.43 5.27
C VAL A 593 28.95 -21.82 5.43
N PHE A 594 28.02 -20.96 5.03
CA PHE A 594 26.57 -21.26 5.10
C PHE A 594 26.10 -22.33 4.09
N ASN A 595 26.78 -22.51 2.95
CA ASN A 595 26.45 -23.55 1.96
C ASN A 595 27.09 -24.92 2.24
N ALA A 596 28.12 -25.01 3.09
CA ALA A 596 28.80 -26.28 3.42
C ALA A 596 28.00 -27.20 4.37
N ILE A 597 26.73 -26.88 4.63
CA ILE A 597 25.80 -27.62 5.52
C ILE A 597 25.45 -29.03 4.99
N THR A 598 26.02 -29.51 3.87
CA THR A 598 25.78 -30.86 3.32
C THR A 598 27.01 -31.74 3.10
N GLY A 599 28.22 -31.40 3.57
CA GLY A 599 29.37 -32.29 3.35
C GLY A 599 30.63 -31.97 4.13
N VAL A 600 30.90 -32.79 5.15
CA VAL A 600 32.18 -33.43 5.53
C VAL A 600 33.52 -32.66 5.38
N LEU A 601 34.24 -32.63 6.51
CA LEU A 601 35.70 -32.63 6.74
C LEU A 601 36.64 -31.67 5.97
N GLY A 602 37.28 -30.80 6.76
CA GLY A 602 38.73 -30.67 6.88
C GLY A 602 39.53 -30.24 5.64
N LEU A 603 40.11 -29.03 5.68
CA LEU A 603 41.38 -28.75 5.04
C LEU A 603 42.09 -27.60 5.76
N GLY A 604 43.31 -27.90 6.20
CA GLY A 604 44.21 -26.96 6.85
C GLY A 604 44.63 -25.83 5.92
N GLY A 605 44.62 -24.63 6.48
CA GLY A 605 45.34 -23.47 6.00
C GLY A 605 45.47 -22.52 7.19
N ARG A 606 46.67 -22.40 7.74
CA ARG A 606 46.97 -21.42 8.81
C ARG A 606 46.53 -20.03 8.33
N LYS A 607 45.47 -19.48 8.92
CA LYS A 607 45.22 -18.03 8.92
C LYS A 607 45.50 -17.49 10.32
N LYS A 608 46.31 -16.44 10.36
CA LYS A 608 46.62 -15.68 11.56
C LYS A 608 45.30 -15.10 12.09
N GLU A 609 45.07 -15.18 13.40
CA GLU A 609 43.87 -14.72 14.14
C GLU A 609 42.70 -15.71 14.27
N GLU A 610 42.98 -16.99 14.52
CA GLU A 610 41.99 -17.90 15.13
C GLU A 610 42.35 -18.09 16.61
N VAL A 611 41.53 -17.56 17.51
CA VAL A 611 41.66 -17.83 18.96
C VAL A 611 40.64 -18.89 19.32
N SER A 612 41.12 -19.95 19.97
CA SER A 612 40.25 -21.02 20.46
C SER A 612 40.32 -21.12 21.98
N LEU A 613 39.17 -21.07 22.64
CA LEU A 613 39.01 -21.33 24.07
C LEU A 613 38.47 -22.73 24.23
N THR A 614 39.16 -23.57 25.01
CA THR A 614 38.72 -24.92 25.33
C THR A 614 38.47 -25.06 26.82
N SER A 615 37.26 -25.50 27.18
CA SER A 615 36.81 -25.65 28.57
C SER A 615 36.15 -27.02 28.76
N ARG A 616 36.36 -27.65 29.91
CA ARG A 616 35.69 -28.91 30.28
C ARG A 616 34.69 -28.65 31.39
N TYR A 617 33.49 -29.20 31.25
CA TYR A 617 32.40 -29.03 32.19
C TYR A 617 31.95 -30.38 32.76
N GLN A 618 31.60 -30.39 34.04
CA GLN A 618 30.93 -31.49 34.71
C GLN A 618 29.73 -30.99 35.52
N THR A 619 28.55 -31.57 35.30
CA THR A 619 27.31 -31.19 35.99
C THR A 619 26.43 -32.42 36.22
N SER A 620 25.42 -32.32 37.09
CA SER A 620 24.40 -33.38 37.27
C SER A 620 23.24 -33.27 36.27
N GLN A 621 23.17 -32.17 35.51
CA GLN A 621 22.08 -31.91 34.57
C GLN A 621 22.38 -32.51 33.19
N ILE A 622 21.39 -33.20 32.61
CA ILE A 622 21.44 -33.69 31.21
C ILE A 622 21.19 -32.57 30.19
N ASN A 623 20.58 -31.47 30.63
CA ASN A 623 20.36 -30.26 29.84
C ASN A 623 21.04 -29.10 30.56
N ALA A 624 22.23 -28.70 30.11
CA ALA A 624 23.07 -27.72 30.77
C ALA A 624 22.92 -26.32 30.12
N GLN A 625 22.85 -25.27 30.96
CA GLN A 625 22.96 -23.88 30.50
C GLN A 625 24.42 -23.44 30.60
N VAL A 626 24.96 -22.88 29.51
CA VAL A 626 26.36 -22.43 29.46
C VAL A 626 26.41 -20.97 29.05
N TYR A 627 27.20 -20.18 29.76
CA TYR A 627 27.54 -18.82 29.35
C TYR A 627 29.02 -18.53 29.57
N VAL A 628 29.59 -17.73 28.68
CA VAL A 628 31.00 -17.32 28.71
C VAL A 628 31.07 -15.83 28.40
N GLN A 629 31.85 -15.08 29.17
CA GLN A 629 32.23 -13.71 28.79
C GLN A 629 33.42 -13.77 27.86
N LEU A 630 33.29 -13.19 26.67
CA LEU A 630 34.37 -13.10 25.70
C LEU A 630 35.06 -11.74 25.84
N ASP A 631 36.37 -11.76 26.12
CA ASP A 631 37.19 -10.55 26.07
C ASP A 631 37.73 -10.37 24.65
N MET A 632 37.21 -9.33 23.99
CA MET A 632 37.58 -8.97 22.62
C MET A 632 38.38 -7.64 22.58
N SER A 633 38.86 -7.14 23.72
CA SER A 633 39.53 -5.83 23.84
C SER A 633 40.72 -5.64 22.89
N GLU A 634 41.47 -6.70 22.64
CA GLU A 634 42.64 -6.73 21.75
C GLU A 634 42.31 -6.99 20.26
N TYR A 635 41.04 -7.22 19.92
CA TYR A 635 40.62 -7.47 18.54
C TYR A 635 40.40 -6.15 17.78
N GLU A 636 40.72 -6.18 16.49
CA GLU A 636 40.46 -5.07 15.56
C GLU A 636 38.98 -4.97 15.22
N ALA A 637 38.51 -3.77 14.88
CA ALA A 637 37.15 -3.60 14.37
C ALA A 637 36.94 -4.44 13.10
N GLY A 638 35.79 -5.13 13.01
CA GLY A 638 35.47 -6.01 11.91
C GLY A 638 34.33 -6.98 12.22
N GLU A 639 34.01 -7.82 11.24
CA GLU A 639 33.05 -8.91 11.41
C GLU A 639 33.78 -10.19 11.82
N TYR A 640 33.21 -10.89 12.79
CA TYR A 640 33.76 -12.12 13.36
C TYR A 640 32.71 -13.23 13.37
N LEU A 641 33.13 -14.44 13.02
CA LEU A 641 32.35 -15.65 13.22
C LEU A 641 32.69 -16.22 14.59
N VAL A 642 31.68 -16.33 15.45
CA VAL A 642 31.79 -17.01 16.74
C VAL A 642 31.19 -18.40 16.59
N GLN A 643 32.01 -19.43 16.77
CA GLN A 643 31.61 -20.83 16.64
C GLN A 643 31.82 -21.55 17.96
N THR A 644 30.83 -22.33 18.37
CA THR A 644 30.93 -23.20 19.55
C THR A 644 30.72 -24.64 19.11
N ILE A 645 31.68 -25.49 19.45
CA ILE A 645 31.63 -26.94 19.29
C ILE A 645 31.55 -27.57 20.68
N ILE A 646 30.57 -28.45 20.88
CA ILE A 646 30.39 -29.23 22.11
C ILE A 646 30.60 -30.71 21.80
N ILE A 647 31.44 -31.36 22.60
CA ILE A 647 31.73 -32.79 22.48
C ILE A 647 31.31 -33.46 23.79
N ASP A 648 30.35 -34.40 23.73
CA ASP A 648 29.99 -35.24 24.88
C ASP A 648 31.08 -36.29 25.09
N ASN A 649 31.81 -36.22 26.21
CA ASN A 649 32.95 -37.11 26.46
C ASN A 649 32.52 -38.58 26.68
N GLN A 650 31.25 -38.84 27.00
CA GLN A 650 30.74 -40.21 27.17
C GLN A 650 30.37 -40.87 25.84
N THR A 651 29.82 -40.10 24.90
CA THR A 651 29.34 -40.63 23.61
C THR A 651 30.26 -40.32 22.44
N GLN A 652 31.20 -39.39 22.62
CA GLN A 652 32.06 -38.83 21.58
C GLN A 652 31.28 -38.15 20.44
N LYS A 653 30.00 -37.84 20.65
CA LYS A 653 29.19 -37.08 19.70
C LYS A 653 29.54 -35.60 19.79
N GLU A 654 29.50 -34.94 18.63
CA GLU A 654 29.76 -33.51 18.48
C GLU A 654 28.49 -32.78 18.06
N SER A 655 28.29 -31.57 18.57
CA SER A 655 27.26 -30.65 18.10
C SER A 655 27.83 -29.22 18.03
N LYS A 656 27.41 -28.46 17.03
CA LYS A 656 27.96 -27.14 16.71
C LYS A 656 26.86 -26.09 16.62
N ALA A 657 27.17 -24.87 17.07
CA ALA A 657 26.40 -23.67 16.80
C ALA A 657 27.33 -22.51 16.44
N GLU A 658 26.82 -21.53 15.68
CA GLU A 658 27.60 -20.36 15.27
C GLU A 658 26.73 -19.10 15.16
N THR A 659 27.35 -17.93 15.28
CA THR A 659 26.70 -16.63 15.11
C THR A 659 27.72 -15.60 14.60
N LEU A 660 27.22 -14.55 13.96
CA LEU A 660 28.03 -13.40 13.55
C LEU A 660 28.06 -12.35 14.66
N LEU A 661 29.25 -11.79 14.87
CA LEU A 661 29.56 -10.72 15.79
C LEU A 661 30.14 -9.55 14.99
N HIS A 662 29.57 -8.36 15.15
CA HIS A 662 30.13 -7.12 14.62
C HIS A 662 30.88 -6.40 15.73
N TRP A 663 32.21 -6.41 15.67
CA TRP A 663 33.07 -5.73 16.62
C TRP A 663 33.46 -4.36 16.09
N LYS A 664 33.30 -3.30 16.89
CA LYS A 664 33.62 -1.92 16.52
C LYS A 664 34.64 -1.27 17.43
#